data_AF-A0A842WSW3-F1
#
_entry.id   AF-A0A842WSW3-F1
#
_cell.length_a   1.000
_cell.length_b   1.000
_cell.length_c   1.000
_cell.angle_alpha   90.00
_cell.angle_beta   90.00
_cell.angle_gamma   90.00
#
_symmetry.space_group_name_H-M   'P 1'
#
loop_
_entity.id
_entity.type
_entity.pdbx_description
1 polymer ?
#
loop_
_entity_poly.entity_id
_entity_poly.type
_entity_poly.pdbx_seq_one_letter_code
_entity_poly.pdbx_strand_id
1 'polypeptide(L)'
;SQNIYISGWTGTGDGDVYLKKYSESGIFQWQVTWGNGSSEQPRDMTWLPSGKIIIVGTREIDSTLIKFILCFDADDGTELWSNIYEEGVFHAIDATEDNQFVVYAENPGEGVVTKFTEQGTDIWSYTMTSTHFITDVDICFDSEENVYFMGRKVSGSDGDVYTDTYLSRLQNDGGFLWEEQVGADHNNFLNSMEIGPDGYIYLLGYTRLDTEDQEILIEKYDSSGDRDWIIRQRDTSDTPWPKGLEIDTDGRVYAITSSSSGEYVEYWTSPSGSLERTIAINQSSIDVQTFGMDNYDNLILSFYSDTGNHKLMKRYKDQTPPQITHPLTFRIEAGSENNTLRWDITENDLRRYSLYIDEQLFLDDQEIDGDFVEIEDALEGLELGFHNFTILVEDWQGNVASSTVIVQVVEDLFIAGVMDVLIATGIVSAILIIALVGGYTGKKWYDQRELETSDDLHVSQGVEVPETQVKVLRGAEFVGNRLRYKVKVANESSSVITDVTITLVSYPKDSLKLYGEITKVVPKIDPEGFRSPSYEFAPTQDCVKGLISATVSFVDHKGTLHSTSTEPYEIRAVCDLLTPESITPEEFGIQLTELDRTDLTVKVDDWTPKEMHTKTLQALKESNFFQVGDHQTEKAGKVEREITGWAKGKYTGKNLGIQVTIIGTPGEKGAVCKLEMIGEDESMILPALDEISKRLSTWLCPQCNATLPMEIVQKLKLAECCECPFCGAVIDR
;
A
#
# COMPACT_ATOMS: atom_id res chain seq x y z
N SER A 1 2.96 28.38 10.46
CA SER A 1 1.98 27.81 11.42
C SER A 1 0.62 27.92 10.77
N GLN A 2 -0.19 26.86 10.78
CA GLN A 2 -1.52 26.87 10.15
C GLN A 2 -2.52 27.50 11.11
N ASN A 3 -2.60 28.83 11.10
CA ASN A 3 -3.55 29.55 11.92
C ASN A 3 -4.88 29.68 11.16
N ILE A 4 -5.97 29.73 11.89
CA ILE A 4 -7.32 29.90 11.32
C ILE A 4 -7.69 31.37 11.47
N TYR A 5 -8.13 32.01 10.38
CA TYR A 5 -8.53 33.41 10.35
C TYR A 5 -10.00 33.53 9.98
N ILE A 6 -10.71 34.41 10.68
CA ILE A 6 -12.15 34.58 10.49
C ILE A 6 -12.48 36.06 10.52
N SER A 7 -13.13 36.53 9.46
CA SER A 7 -13.70 37.87 9.42
C SER A 7 -15.23 37.84 9.47
N GLY A 8 -15.81 38.95 9.89
CA GLY A 8 -17.25 39.18 10.01
C GLY A 8 -17.48 40.59 10.53
N TRP A 9 -18.71 40.93 10.93
CA TRP A 9 -19.01 42.24 11.50
C TRP A 9 -19.53 42.15 12.95
N THR A 10 -19.34 43.22 13.73
CA THR A 10 -19.77 43.27 15.12
C THR A 10 -21.29 43.48 15.22
N GLY A 11 -21.95 42.76 16.14
CA GLY A 11 -23.42 42.73 16.27
C GLY A 11 -24.03 43.86 17.11
N THR A 12 -23.27 44.86 17.57
CA THR A 12 -23.77 45.98 18.39
C THR A 12 -23.27 47.32 17.87
N GLY A 13 -24.15 48.13 17.26
CA GLY A 13 -23.82 49.44 16.67
C GLY A 13 -24.00 49.46 15.16
N ASP A 14 -23.42 50.47 14.51
CA ASP A 14 -23.12 50.45 13.07
C ASP A 14 -22.00 49.40 12.91
N GLY A 15 -22.31 48.20 12.40
CA GLY A 15 -21.43 47.03 12.54
C GLY A 15 -20.03 47.26 11.96
N ASP A 16 -18.98 47.08 12.76
CA ASP A 16 -17.59 47.21 12.33
C ASP A 16 -17.05 45.86 11.82
N VAL A 17 -16.11 45.86 10.86
CA VAL A 17 -15.35 44.65 10.49
C VAL A 17 -14.60 44.14 11.72
N TYR A 18 -14.60 42.83 11.96
CA TYR A 18 -13.64 42.19 12.84
C TYR A 18 -12.83 41.14 12.09
N LEU A 19 -11.63 40.87 12.58
CA LEU A 19 -10.76 39.79 12.15
C LEU A 19 -10.21 39.08 13.38
N LYS A 20 -10.36 37.76 13.44
CA LYS A 20 -9.88 36.91 14.54
C LYS A 20 -8.89 35.89 14.02
N LYS A 21 -7.85 35.63 14.82
CA LYS A 21 -6.90 34.53 14.62
C LYS A 21 -7.07 33.48 15.70
N TYR A 22 -7.04 32.22 15.29
CA TYR A 22 -6.95 31.05 16.14
C TYR A 22 -5.70 30.24 15.77
N SER A 23 -5.15 29.49 16.73
CA SER A 23 -4.12 28.49 16.44
C SER A 23 -4.69 27.35 15.60
N GLU A 24 -3.82 26.50 15.08
CA GLU A 24 -4.17 25.25 14.38
C GLU A 24 -5.10 24.33 15.19
N SER A 25 -5.01 24.40 16.51
CA SER A 25 -5.86 23.68 17.47
C SER A 25 -7.16 24.40 17.82
N GLY A 26 -7.50 25.49 17.11
CA GLY A 26 -8.72 26.28 17.35
C GLY A 26 -8.67 27.17 18.60
N ILE A 27 -7.49 27.42 19.17
CA ILE A 27 -7.34 28.28 20.36
C ILE A 27 -7.19 29.73 19.93
N PHE A 28 -8.09 30.61 20.41
CA PHE A 28 -8.06 32.04 20.14
C PHE A 28 -6.68 32.66 20.46
N GLN A 29 -6.15 33.46 19.52
CA GLN A 29 -4.85 34.13 19.63
C GLN A 29 -5.01 35.65 19.77
N TRP A 30 -5.61 36.29 18.77
CA TRP A 30 -5.85 37.73 18.77
C TRP A 30 -7.09 38.11 17.96
N GLN A 31 -7.55 39.35 18.15
CA GLN A 31 -8.60 39.95 17.32
C GLN A 31 -8.31 41.43 17.06
N VAL A 32 -8.75 41.92 15.92
CA VAL A 32 -8.79 43.34 15.55
C VAL A 32 -10.16 43.72 15.02
N THR A 33 -10.48 45.01 15.08
CA THR A 33 -11.71 45.60 14.56
C THR A 33 -11.40 46.81 13.71
N TRP A 34 -12.14 47.02 12.63
CA TRP A 34 -12.00 48.14 11.72
C TRP A 34 -13.37 48.72 11.39
N GLY A 35 -13.54 50.02 11.63
CA GLY A 35 -14.80 50.74 11.42
C GLY A 35 -14.87 52.00 12.27
N ASN A 36 -15.74 52.95 11.90
CA ASN A 36 -15.83 54.25 12.57
C ASN A 36 -17.24 54.87 12.62
N GLY A 37 -18.28 54.04 12.79
CA GLY A 37 -19.67 54.48 12.97
C GLY A 37 -20.50 54.51 11.69
N SER A 38 -20.10 53.75 10.67
CA SER A 38 -20.95 53.31 9.56
C SER A 38 -21.04 51.79 9.59
N SER A 39 -22.06 51.20 8.97
CA SER A 39 -22.16 49.74 8.91
C SER A 39 -21.20 49.24 7.82
N GLU A 40 -20.11 48.60 8.24
CA GLU A 40 -19.17 47.89 7.39
C GLU A 40 -19.56 46.40 7.27
N GLN A 41 -19.70 45.93 6.04
CA GLN A 41 -19.96 44.54 5.71
C GLN A 41 -18.71 43.98 5.01
N PRO A 42 -17.83 43.22 5.71
CA PRO A 42 -16.87 42.38 5.01
C PRO A 42 -17.66 41.36 4.19
N ARG A 43 -17.26 41.22 2.92
CA ARG A 43 -17.94 40.36 1.96
C ARG A 43 -17.16 39.08 1.76
N ASP A 44 -15.85 39.19 1.68
CA ASP A 44 -14.97 38.07 1.46
C ASP A 44 -13.54 38.40 1.93
N MET A 45 -12.72 37.37 2.14
CA MET A 45 -11.34 37.51 2.57
C MET A 45 -10.43 36.43 1.99
N THR A 46 -9.18 36.80 1.73
CA THR A 46 -8.15 35.85 1.28
C THR A 46 -6.84 36.07 2.02
N TRP A 47 -5.99 35.05 2.01
CA TRP A 47 -4.64 35.08 2.58
C TRP A 47 -3.59 35.03 1.47
N LEU A 48 -2.62 35.95 1.53
CA LEU A 48 -1.50 35.98 0.61
C LEU A 48 -0.33 35.14 1.15
N PRO A 49 0.40 34.39 0.29
CA PRO A 49 1.58 33.62 0.68
C PRO A 49 2.65 34.37 1.48
N SER A 50 2.69 35.70 1.35
CA SER A 50 3.57 36.62 2.07
C SER A 50 3.22 36.80 3.55
N GLY A 51 2.11 36.23 4.02
CA GLY A 51 1.63 36.37 5.39
C GLY A 51 0.71 37.59 5.59
N LYS A 52 0.00 38.02 4.56
CA LYS A 52 -0.98 39.12 4.65
C LYS A 52 -2.40 38.61 4.48
N ILE A 53 -3.35 39.31 5.10
CA ILE A 53 -4.78 39.03 4.97
C ILE A 53 -5.41 40.21 4.25
N ILE A 54 -6.10 39.92 3.16
CA ILE A 54 -6.87 40.92 2.42
C ILE A 54 -8.35 40.68 2.68
N ILE A 55 -9.08 41.74 3.04
CA ILE A 55 -10.53 41.70 3.24
C ILE A 55 -11.14 42.71 2.27
N VAL A 56 -12.11 42.25 1.49
CA VAL A 56 -12.95 43.13 0.68
C VAL A 56 -14.30 43.31 1.34
N GLY A 57 -14.88 44.49 1.20
CA GLY A 57 -16.18 44.74 1.77
C GLY A 57 -16.83 46.00 1.24
N THR A 58 -18.02 46.24 1.79
CA THR A 58 -18.87 47.36 1.42
C THR A 58 -19.33 48.06 2.68
N ARG A 59 -19.44 49.38 2.64
CA ARG A 59 -20.08 50.15 3.71
C ARG A 59 -21.11 51.11 3.14
N GLU A 60 -22.14 51.38 3.92
CA GLU A 60 -23.18 52.34 3.52
C GLU A 60 -22.88 53.72 4.14
N ILE A 61 -22.79 54.74 3.29
CA ILE A 61 -22.70 56.14 3.69
C ILE A 61 -23.79 56.93 2.99
N ASP A 62 -24.67 57.58 3.76
CA ASP A 62 -25.77 58.39 3.24
C ASP A 62 -26.60 57.65 2.15
N SER A 63 -26.91 56.38 2.39
CA SER A 63 -27.61 55.47 1.45
C SER A 63 -26.86 55.16 0.15
N THR A 64 -25.56 55.48 0.08
CA THR A 64 -24.67 55.09 -1.01
C THR A 64 -23.76 53.96 -0.53
N LEU A 65 -23.73 52.86 -1.29
CA LEU A 65 -22.81 51.75 -1.03
C LEU A 65 -21.45 52.09 -1.62
N ILE A 66 -20.41 52.05 -0.80
CA ILE A 66 -19.03 52.26 -1.22
C ILE A 66 -18.15 51.09 -0.80
N LYS A 67 -17.15 50.80 -1.63
CA LYS A 67 -16.31 49.62 -1.47
C LYS A 67 -15.04 49.93 -0.69
N PHE A 68 -14.50 48.93 0.00
CA PHE A 68 -13.20 49.04 0.65
C PHE A 68 -12.39 47.74 0.51
N ILE A 69 -11.07 47.89 0.58
CA ILE A 69 -10.11 46.79 0.72
C ILE A 69 -9.23 47.09 1.93
N LEU A 70 -9.09 46.12 2.82
CA LEU A 70 -8.24 46.19 4.00
C LEU A 70 -7.10 45.17 3.86
N CYS A 71 -5.91 45.54 4.30
CA CYS A 71 -4.77 44.64 4.39
C CYS A 71 -4.23 44.60 5.82
N PHE A 72 -4.11 43.39 6.37
CA PHE A 72 -3.58 43.14 7.70
C PHE A 72 -2.37 42.22 7.66
N ASP A 73 -1.46 42.37 8.62
CA ASP A 73 -0.41 41.41 8.90
C ASP A 73 -1.01 40.18 9.60
N ALA A 74 -0.78 38.98 9.06
CA ALA A 74 -1.39 37.76 9.58
C ALA A 74 -0.77 37.29 10.91
N ASP A 75 0.41 37.78 11.29
CA ASP A 75 1.07 37.37 12.52
C ASP A 75 0.45 38.05 13.74
N ASP A 76 0.23 39.36 13.68
CA ASP A 76 -0.21 40.17 14.81
C ASP A 76 -1.52 40.96 14.60
N GLY A 77 -2.07 40.96 13.39
CA GLY A 77 -3.31 41.66 13.05
C GLY A 77 -3.13 43.15 12.79
N THR A 78 -1.91 43.67 12.66
CA THR A 78 -1.65 45.08 12.37
C THR A 78 -2.22 45.48 11.01
N GLU A 79 -2.99 46.57 10.94
CA GLU A 79 -3.42 47.16 9.66
C GLU A 79 -2.20 47.72 8.92
N LEU A 80 -1.93 47.20 7.73
CA LEU A 80 -0.83 47.62 6.87
C LEU A 80 -1.25 48.78 5.95
N TRP A 81 -2.42 48.66 5.34
CA TRP A 81 -3.05 49.69 4.53
C TRP A 81 -4.55 49.42 4.36
N SER A 82 -5.30 50.47 4.01
CA SER A 82 -6.71 50.39 3.63
C SER A 82 -7.00 51.34 2.48
N ASN A 83 -7.77 50.86 1.49
CA ASN A 83 -8.21 51.62 0.33
C ASN A 83 -9.73 51.69 0.31
N ILE A 84 -10.27 52.89 0.03
CA ILE A 84 -11.69 53.16 -0.08
C ILE A 84 -11.95 53.60 -1.51
N TYR A 85 -12.92 52.97 -2.15
CA TYR A 85 -13.25 53.17 -3.56
C TYR A 85 -14.61 53.88 -3.69
N GLU A 86 -14.94 54.22 -4.93
CA GLU A 86 -16.22 54.82 -5.30
C GLU A 86 -17.41 53.85 -5.14
N GLU A 87 -18.58 54.32 -5.57
CA GLU A 87 -19.85 53.61 -5.46
C GLU A 87 -19.77 52.18 -6.03
N GLY A 88 -20.35 51.23 -5.30
CA GLY A 88 -20.43 49.84 -5.71
C GLY A 88 -20.36 48.87 -4.54
N VAL A 89 -20.23 47.59 -4.88
CA VAL A 89 -20.16 46.45 -3.95
C VAL A 89 -19.04 45.52 -4.39
N PHE A 90 -18.14 45.13 -3.47
CA PHE A 90 -17.28 43.96 -3.70
C PHE A 90 -18.04 42.70 -3.35
N HIS A 91 -17.91 41.63 -4.15
CA HIS A 91 -18.61 40.37 -3.88
C HIS A 91 -17.65 39.24 -3.51
N ALA A 92 -16.53 39.09 -4.23
CA ALA A 92 -15.59 37.99 -4.03
C ALA A 92 -14.14 38.45 -4.20
N ILE A 93 -13.22 37.76 -3.53
CA ILE A 93 -11.77 37.95 -3.65
C ILE A 93 -11.07 36.59 -3.56
N ASP A 94 -10.04 36.41 -4.39
CA ASP A 94 -9.10 35.31 -4.19
C ASP A 94 -7.65 35.74 -4.49
N ALA A 95 -6.69 34.99 -3.94
CA ALA A 95 -5.26 35.25 -4.00
C ALA A 95 -4.56 34.36 -5.02
N THR A 96 -3.52 34.91 -5.65
CA THR A 96 -2.60 34.13 -6.49
C THR A 96 -1.36 33.72 -5.70
N GLU A 97 -0.65 32.71 -6.20
CA GLU A 97 0.59 32.23 -5.58
C GLU A 97 1.70 33.30 -5.53
N ASP A 98 1.66 34.27 -6.44
CA ASP A 98 2.64 35.35 -6.53
C ASP A 98 2.34 36.58 -5.65
N ASN A 99 1.43 36.44 -4.68
CA ASN A 99 0.98 37.48 -3.74
C ASN A 99 0.20 38.62 -4.39
N GLN A 100 -0.48 38.35 -5.50
CA GLN A 100 -1.49 39.23 -6.07
C GLN A 100 -2.87 38.73 -5.63
N PHE A 101 -3.91 39.50 -5.93
CA PHE A 101 -5.27 39.06 -5.68
C PHE A 101 -6.21 39.63 -6.75
N VAL A 102 -7.30 38.92 -7.01
CA VAL A 102 -8.34 39.37 -7.94
C VAL A 102 -9.63 39.53 -7.18
N VAL A 103 -10.36 40.60 -7.48
CA VAL A 103 -11.67 40.87 -6.90
C VAL A 103 -12.71 40.96 -7.99
N TYR A 104 -13.92 40.51 -7.69
CA TYR A 104 -15.10 40.91 -8.46
C TYR A 104 -15.84 42.04 -7.73
N ALA A 105 -16.17 43.09 -8.49
CA ALA A 105 -16.96 44.22 -8.03
C ALA A 105 -18.17 44.46 -8.93
N GLU A 106 -19.29 44.81 -8.30
CA GLU A 106 -20.43 45.45 -8.95
C GLU A 106 -20.32 46.97 -8.79
N ASN A 107 -20.10 47.66 -9.90
CA ASN A 107 -20.21 49.11 -10.00
C ASN A 107 -21.61 49.49 -10.52
N PRO A 108 -22.05 50.75 -10.39
CA PRO A 108 -23.31 51.20 -10.98
C PRO A 108 -23.42 50.88 -12.49
N GLY A 109 -24.16 49.82 -12.81
CA GLY A 109 -24.41 49.36 -14.18
C GLY A 109 -23.35 48.42 -14.78
N GLU A 110 -22.28 48.09 -14.06
CA GLU A 110 -21.14 47.35 -14.61
C GLU A 110 -20.59 46.31 -13.61
N GLY A 111 -20.23 45.13 -14.09
CA GLY A 111 -19.44 44.14 -13.35
C GLY A 111 -17.99 44.25 -13.77
N VAL A 112 -17.07 44.27 -12.80
CA VAL A 112 -15.64 44.45 -13.04
C VAL A 112 -14.84 43.41 -12.27
N VAL A 113 -13.98 42.69 -12.98
CA VAL A 113 -12.94 41.85 -12.40
C VAL A 113 -11.63 42.63 -12.44
N THR A 114 -10.98 42.83 -11.30
CA THR A 114 -9.71 43.58 -11.24
C THR A 114 -8.65 42.80 -10.49
N LYS A 115 -7.47 42.62 -11.11
CA LYS A 115 -6.27 42.08 -10.47
C LYS A 115 -5.46 43.20 -9.83
N PHE A 116 -5.02 42.99 -8.61
CA PHE A 116 -4.26 43.94 -7.80
C PHE A 116 -2.91 43.36 -7.40
N THR A 117 -1.92 44.22 -7.23
CA THR A 117 -0.70 43.88 -6.50
C THR A 117 -1.01 43.70 -5.01
N GLU A 118 -0.10 43.05 -4.30
CA GLU A 118 -0.09 42.96 -2.84
C GLU A 118 -0.21 44.32 -2.10
N GLN A 119 0.16 45.43 -2.76
CA GLN A 119 0.07 46.79 -2.21
C GLN A 119 -1.26 47.48 -2.54
N GLY A 120 -2.20 46.76 -3.16
CA GLY A 120 -3.51 47.28 -3.54
C GLY A 120 -3.48 48.21 -4.75
N THR A 121 -2.51 48.05 -5.66
CA THR A 121 -2.47 48.79 -6.93
C THR A 121 -2.99 47.93 -8.08
N ASP A 122 -3.90 48.47 -8.88
CA ASP A 122 -4.47 47.79 -10.05
C ASP A 122 -3.38 47.36 -11.05
N ILE A 123 -3.46 46.11 -11.51
CA ILE A 123 -2.62 45.54 -12.55
C ILE A 123 -3.37 45.57 -13.88
N TRP A 124 -4.58 45.01 -13.89
CA TRP A 124 -5.50 45.05 -15.01
C TRP A 124 -6.94 44.96 -14.51
N SER A 125 -7.88 45.41 -15.34
CA SER A 125 -9.33 45.27 -15.10
C SER A 125 -10.03 44.78 -16.36
N TYR A 126 -10.99 43.90 -16.17
CA TYR A 126 -11.94 43.45 -17.19
C TYR A 126 -13.35 43.91 -16.80
N THR A 127 -13.96 44.74 -17.64
CA THR A 127 -15.35 45.17 -17.48
C THR A 127 -16.26 44.30 -18.34
N MET A 128 -17.29 43.72 -17.75
CA MET A 128 -18.25 42.87 -18.45
C MET A 128 -19.00 43.66 -19.53
N THR A 129 -19.11 43.07 -20.72
CA THR A 129 -19.79 43.69 -21.87
C THR A 129 -21.29 43.36 -21.99
N SER A 130 -21.83 42.54 -21.08
CA SER A 130 -23.23 42.08 -21.03
C SER A 130 -23.90 42.45 -19.69
N THR A 131 -25.06 41.89 -19.36
CA THR A 131 -25.63 42.01 -18.00
C THR A 131 -24.65 41.43 -16.98
N HIS A 132 -24.27 42.23 -15.99
CA HIS A 132 -23.31 41.85 -14.96
C HIS A 132 -23.94 40.96 -13.88
N PHE A 133 -23.09 40.32 -13.08
CA PHE A 133 -23.54 39.56 -11.92
C PHE A 133 -23.87 40.49 -10.76
N ILE A 134 -25.01 40.21 -10.14
CA ILE A 134 -25.57 41.04 -9.06
C ILE A 134 -25.42 40.40 -7.67
N THR A 135 -25.25 39.08 -7.60
CA THR A 135 -25.22 38.31 -6.34
C THR A 135 -24.58 36.94 -6.55
N ASP A 136 -24.20 36.28 -5.44
CA ASP A 136 -23.66 34.92 -5.36
C ASP A 136 -22.46 34.72 -6.30
N VAL A 137 -21.57 35.71 -6.27
CA VAL A 137 -20.35 35.67 -7.04
C VAL A 137 -19.28 34.96 -6.23
N ASP A 138 -18.55 34.09 -6.92
CA ASP A 138 -17.33 33.46 -6.41
C ASP A 138 -16.23 33.58 -7.48
N ILE A 139 -14.97 33.53 -7.05
CA ILE A 139 -13.80 33.71 -7.92
C ILE A 139 -12.66 32.80 -7.48
N CYS A 140 -11.98 32.16 -8.44
CA CYS A 140 -10.84 31.28 -8.19
C CYS A 140 -9.90 31.23 -9.42
N PHE A 141 -8.79 30.50 -9.30
CA PHE A 141 -7.78 30.41 -10.37
C PHE A 141 -7.33 28.98 -10.65
N ASP A 142 -6.94 28.73 -11.90
CA ASP A 142 -6.16 27.54 -12.23
C ASP A 142 -4.66 27.74 -11.98
N SER A 143 -3.88 26.67 -12.13
CA SER A 143 -2.41 26.68 -11.99
C SER A 143 -1.66 27.58 -12.99
N GLU A 144 -2.34 28.07 -14.04
CA GLU A 144 -1.80 29.06 -14.99
C GLU A 144 -2.22 30.50 -14.61
N GLU A 145 -2.88 30.67 -13.46
CA GLU A 145 -3.50 31.89 -12.96
C GLU A 145 -4.56 32.48 -13.91
N ASN A 146 -5.21 31.64 -14.72
CA ASN A 146 -6.42 32.07 -15.41
C ASN A 146 -7.54 32.21 -14.38
N VAL A 147 -8.35 33.27 -14.52
CA VAL A 147 -9.38 33.64 -13.56
C VAL A 147 -10.69 32.99 -13.94
N TYR A 148 -11.29 32.22 -13.03
CA TYR A 148 -12.66 31.74 -13.13
C TYR A 148 -13.52 32.53 -12.17
N PHE A 149 -14.69 32.92 -12.62
CA PHE A 149 -15.66 33.59 -11.76
C PHE A 149 -17.06 33.19 -12.19
N MET A 150 -17.94 33.04 -11.22
CA MET A 150 -19.33 32.71 -11.47
C MET A 150 -20.27 33.72 -10.85
N GLY A 151 -21.52 33.73 -11.27
CA GLY A 151 -22.54 34.54 -10.62
C GLY A 151 -23.86 34.54 -11.38
N ARG A 152 -24.84 35.25 -10.82
CA ARG A 152 -26.21 35.32 -11.36
C ARG A 152 -26.48 36.63 -12.09
N LYS A 153 -27.03 36.53 -13.32
CA LYS A 153 -27.42 37.68 -14.16
C LYS A 153 -28.93 37.89 -14.13
N VAL A 154 -29.39 39.11 -13.85
CA VAL A 154 -30.83 39.42 -13.91
C VAL A 154 -31.37 39.34 -15.35
N SER A 155 -32.43 38.55 -15.55
CA SER A 155 -33.25 38.61 -16.76
C SER A 155 -34.70 38.99 -16.42
N GLY A 156 -35.16 40.20 -16.78
CA GLY A 156 -36.56 40.63 -16.67
C GLY A 156 -36.85 41.84 -15.77
N SER A 157 -38.05 42.42 -15.91
CA SER A 157 -38.47 43.70 -15.28
C SER A 157 -39.63 43.60 -14.29
N ASP A 158 -40.18 42.40 -14.03
CA ASP A 158 -41.35 42.19 -13.17
C ASP A 158 -41.16 40.98 -12.24
N GLY A 159 -40.62 41.21 -11.04
CA GLY A 159 -40.93 40.49 -9.78
C GLY A 159 -40.52 39.03 -9.60
N ASP A 160 -40.58 38.18 -10.63
CA ASP A 160 -40.18 36.76 -10.59
C ASP A 160 -39.03 36.55 -11.58
N VAL A 161 -37.87 37.12 -11.23
CA VAL A 161 -36.61 36.97 -11.97
C VAL A 161 -35.96 35.68 -11.47
N TYR A 162 -35.99 34.64 -12.27
CA TYR A 162 -35.13 33.49 -12.04
C TYR A 162 -33.98 33.52 -13.03
N THR A 163 -32.77 33.40 -12.51
CA THR A 163 -31.53 33.64 -13.24
C THR A 163 -30.71 32.39 -13.21
N ASP A 164 -30.23 31.95 -14.36
CA ASP A 164 -29.22 30.92 -14.43
C ASP A 164 -27.88 31.47 -13.90
N THR A 165 -27.09 30.61 -13.26
CA THR A 165 -25.69 30.92 -12.96
C THR A 165 -24.88 30.80 -14.25
N TYR A 166 -23.94 31.72 -14.43
CA TYR A 166 -22.95 31.63 -15.50
C TYR A 166 -21.56 31.48 -14.89
N LEU A 167 -20.73 30.67 -15.52
CA LEU A 167 -19.32 30.51 -15.25
C LEU A 167 -18.54 31.20 -16.36
N SER A 168 -17.57 32.02 -16.00
CA SER A 168 -16.75 32.78 -16.93
C SER A 168 -15.27 32.53 -16.67
N ARG A 169 -14.47 32.58 -17.74
CA ARG A 169 -13.02 32.42 -17.68
C ARG A 169 -12.29 33.58 -18.37
N LEU A 170 -11.28 34.12 -17.70
CA LEU A 170 -10.33 35.10 -18.23
C LEU A 170 -8.91 34.52 -18.23
N GLN A 171 -8.08 34.95 -19.16
CA GLN A 171 -6.64 34.77 -19.09
C GLN A 171 -6.05 35.54 -17.90
N ASN A 172 -4.87 35.13 -17.45
CA ASN A 172 -4.12 35.83 -16.39
C ASN A 172 -3.82 37.31 -16.73
N ASP A 173 -3.86 37.70 -18.00
CA ASP A 173 -3.70 39.11 -18.43
C ASP A 173 -5.01 39.91 -18.51
N GLY A 174 -6.13 39.30 -18.07
CA GLY A 174 -7.47 39.89 -18.11
C GLY A 174 -8.21 39.70 -19.45
N GLY A 175 -7.60 39.01 -20.42
CA GLY A 175 -8.24 38.70 -21.71
C GLY A 175 -9.38 37.68 -21.56
N PHE A 176 -10.60 38.06 -21.93
CA PHE A 176 -11.76 37.16 -21.92
C PHE A 176 -11.54 35.91 -22.79
N LEU A 177 -11.88 34.73 -22.26
CA LEU A 177 -11.84 33.45 -22.97
C LEU A 177 -13.24 32.98 -23.35
N TRP A 178 -14.07 32.68 -22.36
CA TRP A 178 -15.40 32.13 -22.57
C TRP A 178 -16.33 32.40 -21.38
N GLU A 179 -17.62 32.21 -21.62
CA GLU A 179 -18.68 32.24 -20.62
C GLU A 179 -19.70 31.16 -20.97
N GLU A 180 -20.05 30.34 -19.99
CA GLU A 180 -21.01 29.25 -20.13
C GLU A 180 -22.10 29.35 -19.07
N GLN A 181 -23.32 29.00 -19.47
CA GLN A 181 -24.42 28.86 -18.52
C GLN A 181 -24.26 27.51 -17.80
N VAL A 182 -24.26 27.52 -16.47
CA VAL A 182 -23.99 26.34 -15.65
C VAL A 182 -25.21 25.95 -14.81
N GLY A 183 -25.35 24.64 -14.59
CA GLY A 183 -26.42 24.04 -13.80
C GLY A 183 -27.39 23.13 -14.58
N ALA A 184 -28.52 22.78 -13.97
CA ALA A 184 -29.59 21.95 -14.55
C ALA A 184 -30.62 22.77 -15.37
N ASP A 185 -31.62 22.09 -15.97
CA ASP A 185 -32.64 22.69 -16.86
C ASP A 185 -33.64 23.67 -16.19
N HIS A 186 -33.40 24.08 -14.93
CA HIS A 186 -34.28 24.94 -14.12
C HIS A 186 -33.49 26.08 -13.47
N ASN A 187 -34.16 26.87 -12.62
CA ASN A 187 -33.57 28.02 -11.95
C ASN A 187 -32.50 27.59 -10.94
N ASN A 188 -31.23 27.81 -11.28
CA ASN A 188 -30.10 27.34 -10.48
C ASN A 188 -29.46 28.47 -9.67
N PHE A 189 -29.04 28.10 -8.47
CA PHE A 189 -28.45 28.98 -7.48
C PHE A 189 -27.15 28.33 -6.99
N LEU A 190 -26.10 28.44 -7.81
CA LEU A 190 -24.73 28.07 -7.43
C LEU A 190 -24.07 29.26 -6.73
N ASN A 191 -23.40 29.01 -5.61
CA ASN A 191 -22.85 30.04 -4.73
C ASN A 191 -21.46 29.75 -4.15
N SER A 192 -20.89 28.56 -4.39
CA SER A 192 -19.50 28.25 -4.06
C SER A 192 -18.83 27.54 -5.23
N MET A 193 -17.57 27.88 -5.49
CA MET A 193 -16.74 27.37 -6.59
C MET A 193 -15.30 27.14 -6.14
N GLU A 194 -14.72 26.01 -6.51
CA GLU A 194 -13.33 25.64 -6.17
C GLU A 194 -12.66 24.98 -7.39
N ILE A 195 -11.36 25.19 -7.58
CA ILE A 195 -10.56 24.41 -8.54
C ILE A 195 -9.91 23.24 -7.81
N GLY A 196 -10.22 22.01 -8.23
CA GLY A 196 -9.64 20.82 -7.64
C GLY A 196 -8.17 20.61 -8.04
N PRO A 197 -7.44 19.70 -7.36
CA PRO A 197 -6.05 19.36 -7.69
C PRO A 197 -5.90 18.73 -9.07
N ASP A 198 -6.99 18.28 -9.69
CA ASP A 198 -7.06 17.76 -11.04
C ASP A 198 -7.25 18.86 -12.11
N GLY A 199 -7.38 20.13 -11.70
CA GLY A 199 -7.59 21.28 -12.59
C GLY A 199 -9.03 21.44 -13.09
N TYR A 200 -9.98 20.67 -12.54
CA TYR A 200 -11.40 20.82 -12.83
C TYR A 200 -12.05 21.84 -11.89
N ILE A 201 -13.17 22.38 -12.35
CA ILE A 201 -13.95 23.40 -11.66
C ILE A 201 -15.12 22.69 -10.98
N TYR A 202 -15.27 22.88 -9.67
CA TYR A 202 -16.32 22.27 -8.89
C TYR A 202 -17.26 23.35 -8.39
N LEU A 203 -18.56 23.14 -8.57
CA LEU A 203 -19.59 24.09 -8.21
C LEU A 203 -20.57 23.45 -7.23
N LEU A 204 -20.97 24.23 -6.23
CA LEU A 204 -22.00 23.87 -5.27
C LEU A 204 -23.15 24.86 -5.34
N GLY A 205 -24.37 24.33 -5.32
CA GLY A 205 -25.58 25.12 -5.30
C GLY A 205 -26.85 24.31 -5.05
N TYR A 206 -27.97 24.90 -5.43
CA TYR A 206 -29.25 24.21 -5.50
C TYR A 206 -30.03 24.62 -6.75
N THR A 207 -30.97 23.77 -7.16
CA THR A 207 -31.94 24.08 -8.22
C THR A 207 -33.34 24.13 -7.64
N ARG A 208 -34.17 25.05 -8.15
CA ARG A 208 -35.57 25.14 -7.79
C ARG A 208 -36.41 24.51 -8.89
N LEU A 209 -37.08 23.41 -8.56
CA LEU A 209 -38.02 22.72 -9.46
C LEU A 209 -39.38 23.42 -9.45
N ASP A 210 -40.18 23.16 -10.49
CA ASP A 210 -41.54 23.72 -10.65
C ASP A 210 -42.52 23.35 -9.52
N THR A 211 -42.17 22.42 -8.62
CA THR A 211 -43.07 21.80 -7.61
C THR A 211 -42.78 22.16 -6.15
N GLU A 212 -42.12 23.29 -5.86
CA GLU A 212 -41.58 23.66 -4.51
C GLU A 212 -40.41 22.80 -4.03
N ASP A 213 -40.11 21.70 -4.72
CA ASP A 213 -38.95 20.85 -4.44
C ASP A 213 -37.65 21.55 -4.85
N GLN A 214 -36.61 21.41 -4.02
CA GLN A 214 -35.27 21.89 -4.30
C GLN A 214 -34.28 20.74 -4.21
N GLU A 215 -33.29 20.75 -5.10
CA GLU A 215 -32.24 19.73 -5.13
C GLU A 215 -30.88 20.41 -4.99
N ILE A 216 -30.04 19.90 -4.10
CA ILE A 216 -28.64 20.28 -4.02
C ILE A 216 -27.93 19.80 -5.28
N LEU A 217 -27.10 20.67 -5.84
CA LEU A 217 -26.27 20.43 -7.01
C LEU A 217 -24.80 20.47 -6.60
N ILE A 218 -24.09 19.38 -6.87
CA ILE A 218 -22.62 19.35 -6.86
C ILE A 218 -22.22 19.00 -8.29
N GLU A 219 -21.49 19.90 -8.94
CA GLU A 219 -21.16 19.78 -10.37
C GLU A 219 -19.67 19.91 -10.60
N LYS A 220 -19.16 19.19 -11.60
CA LYS A 220 -17.78 19.25 -12.04
C LYS A 220 -17.72 19.64 -13.51
N TYR A 221 -16.88 20.61 -13.83
CA TYR A 221 -16.66 21.14 -15.18
C TYR A 221 -15.18 21.09 -15.54
N ASP A 222 -14.89 20.85 -16.81
CA ASP A 222 -13.53 20.97 -17.31
C ASP A 222 -13.14 22.45 -17.57
N SER A 223 -11.86 22.68 -17.89
CA SER A 223 -11.35 24.04 -18.17
C SER A 223 -11.93 24.69 -19.44
N SER A 224 -12.63 23.93 -20.29
CA SER A 224 -13.35 24.44 -21.47
C SER A 224 -14.77 24.92 -21.12
N GLY A 225 -15.25 24.64 -19.91
CA GLY A 225 -16.62 24.93 -19.48
C GLY A 225 -17.61 23.80 -19.77
N ASP A 226 -17.14 22.61 -20.17
CA ASP A 226 -17.99 21.45 -20.40
C ASP A 226 -18.21 20.69 -19.08
N ARG A 227 -19.47 20.34 -18.79
CA ARG A 227 -19.81 19.57 -17.57
C ARG A 227 -19.37 18.12 -17.69
N ASP A 228 -18.52 17.67 -16.77
CA ASP A 228 -18.10 16.27 -16.62
C ASP A 228 -19.20 15.46 -15.92
N TRP A 229 -19.54 15.82 -14.67
CA TRP A 229 -20.58 15.15 -13.91
C TRP A 229 -21.42 16.09 -13.04
N ILE A 230 -22.57 15.56 -12.60
CA ILE A 230 -23.52 16.24 -11.72
C ILE A 230 -24.11 15.25 -10.72
N ILE A 231 -24.08 15.62 -9.45
CA ILE A 231 -24.80 14.96 -8.37
C ILE A 231 -26.00 15.83 -8.01
N ARG A 232 -27.18 15.20 -7.96
CA ARG A 232 -28.42 15.83 -7.47
C ARG A 232 -28.87 15.13 -6.21
N GLN A 233 -29.07 15.87 -5.13
CA GLN A 233 -29.64 15.34 -3.90
C GLN A 233 -30.91 16.06 -3.52
N ARG A 234 -32.00 15.31 -3.42
CA ARG A 234 -33.28 15.83 -2.94
C ARG A 234 -33.21 15.94 -1.43
N ASP A 235 -33.28 17.16 -0.93
CA ASP A 235 -33.56 17.37 0.49
C ASP A 235 -35.07 17.22 0.70
N THR A 236 -35.49 16.32 1.59
CA THR A 236 -36.87 15.79 1.60
C THR A 236 -37.83 16.55 2.50
N SER A 237 -37.43 17.69 3.06
CA SER A 237 -38.33 18.48 3.90
C SER A 237 -38.14 20.00 3.94
N ASP A 238 -37.12 20.57 3.29
CA ASP A 238 -36.84 22.01 3.38
C ASP A 238 -35.98 22.60 2.24
N THR A 239 -35.94 23.93 2.12
CA THR A 239 -35.03 24.68 1.23
C THR A 239 -33.59 24.54 1.72
N PRO A 240 -32.69 23.89 0.97
CA PRO A 240 -31.30 23.77 1.37
C PRO A 240 -30.50 25.00 0.90
N TRP A 241 -29.70 25.57 1.79
CA TRP A 241 -28.74 26.63 1.52
C TRP A 241 -27.33 26.07 1.56
N PRO A 242 -26.65 25.99 0.41
CA PRO A 242 -25.25 25.60 0.38
C PRO A 242 -24.38 26.64 1.09
N LYS A 243 -23.42 26.16 1.88
CA LYS A 243 -22.56 26.97 2.74
C LYS A 243 -21.11 27.03 2.26
N GLY A 244 -20.64 25.99 1.59
CA GLY A 244 -19.29 25.92 1.02
C GLY A 244 -18.98 24.53 0.51
N LEU A 245 -18.03 24.46 -0.42
CA LEU A 245 -17.41 23.22 -0.86
C LEU A 245 -15.91 23.27 -0.62
N GLU A 246 -15.30 22.12 -0.44
CA GLU A 246 -13.86 21.95 -0.28
C GLU A 246 -13.42 20.67 -0.98
N ILE A 247 -12.19 20.66 -1.48
CA ILE A 247 -11.65 19.52 -2.23
C ILE A 247 -10.34 19.10 -1.60
N ASP A 248 -10.23 17.83 -1.22
CA ASP A 248 -8.98 17.32 -0.67
C ASP A 248 -7.94 17.04 -1.74
N THR A 249 -6.70 16.79 -1.30
CA THR A 249 -5.58 16.48 -2.21
C THR A 249 -5.78 15.21 -3.05
N ASP A 250 -6.71 14.33 -2.69
CA ASP A 250 -7.08 13.14 -3.46
C ASP A 250 -8.22 13.41 -4.47
N GLY A 251 -8.74 14.65 -4.51
CA GLY A 251 -9.81 15.10 -5.40
C GLY A 251 -11.23 14.76 -4.90
N ARG A 252 -11.38 14.40 -3.62
CA ARG A 252 -12.71 14.16 -3.04
C ARG A 252 -13.34 15.48 -2.67
N VAL A 253 -14.64 15.60 -2.93
CA VAL A 253 -15.39 16.83 -2.72
C VAL A 253 -16.22 16.70 -1.44
N TYR A 254 -16.10 17.69 -0.57
CA TYR A 254 -16.88 17.85 0.65
C TYR A 254 -17.74 19.09 0.48
N ALA A 255 -19.05 18.95 0.58
CA ALA A 255 -19.99 20.06 0.50
C ALA A 255 -20.81 20.11 1.77
N ILE A 256 -21.11 21.32 2.25
CA ILE A 256 -22.02 21.51 3.38
C ILE A 256 -23.20 22.38 3.00
N THR A 257 -24.37 22.01 3.49
CA THR A 257 -25.61 22.73 3.29
C THR A 257 -26.33 22.91 4.63
N SER A 258 -27.27 23.85 4.68
CA SER A 258 -28.14 24.09 5.84
C SER A 258 -29.59 24.19 5.42
N SER A 259 -30.54 23.72 6.22
CA SER A 259 -31.98 23.86 5.97
C SER A 259 -32.60 25.07 6.69
N SER A 260 -33.84 25.44 6.34
CA SER A 260 -34.64 26.44 7.09
C SER A 260 -34.98 26.02 8.52
N SER A 261 -34.97 24.71 8.78
CA SER A 261 -35.04 24.14 10.13
C SER A 261 -33.75 24.27 10.94
N GLY A 262 -32.64 24.72 10.33
CA GLY A 262 -31.34 24.87 10.99
C GLY A 262 -30.54 23.58 11.11
N GLU A 263 -30.87 22.56 10.32
CA GLU A 263 -30.09 21.32 10.21
C GLU A 263 -28.97 21.52 9.19
N TYR A 264 -27.79 20.95 9.45
CA TYR A 264 -26.67 20.99 8.50
C TYR A 264 -26.39 19.60 7.97
N VAL A 265 -26.06 19.51 6.69
CA VAL A 265 -25.76 18.24 6.03
C VAL A 265 -24.43 18.37 5.31
N GLU A 266 -23.49 17.46 5.61
CA GLU A 266 -22.26 17.28 4.84
C GLU A 266 -22.49 16.20 3.78
N TYR A 267 -22.11 16.47 2.54
CA TYR A 267 -22.07 15.52 1.43
C TYR A 267 -20.63 15.28 1.03
N TRP A 268 -20.21 14.02 1.00
CA TRP A 268 -18.87 13.62 0.57
C TRP A 268 -19.00 12.85 -0.73
N THR A 269 -18.17 13.19 -1.71
CA THR A 269 -18.26 12.61 -3.05
C THR A 269 -16.89 12.17 -3.54
N SER A 270 -16.88 11.07 -4.30
CA SER A 270 -15.70 10.59 -5.00
C SER A 270 -15.27 11.59 -6.08
N PRO A 271 -13.99 11.60 -6.51
CA PRO A 271 -13.54 12.42 -7.65
C PRO A 271 -14.31 12.13 -8.96
N SER A 272 -14.88 10.91 -9.09
CA SER A 272 -15.65 10.46 -10.25
C SER A 272 -17.16 10.76 -10.19
N GLY A 273 -17.62 11.53 -9.19
CA GLY A 273 -19.02 11.99 -9.14
C GLY A 273 -20.02 11.00 -8.53
N SER A 274 -19.57 10.06 -7.69
CA SER A 274 -20.44 9.23 -6.85
C SER A 274 -20.60 9.87 -5.47
N LEU A 275 -21.85 10.00 -4.98
CA LEU A 275 -22.10 10.37 -3.58
C LEU A 275 -21.67 9.22 -2.68
N GLU A 276 -20.69 9.48 -1.82
CA GLU A 276 -20.08 8.50 -0.92
C GLU A 276 -20.73 8.53 0.46
N ARG A 277 -20.96 9.73 1.02
CA ARG A 277 -21.49 9.87 2.38
C ARG A 277 -22.39 11.08 2.52
N THR A 278 -23.42 10.95 3.36
CA THR A 278 -24.27 12.05 3.82
C THR A 278 -24.27 12.06 5.34
N ILE A 279 -23.84 13.16 5.96
CA ILE A 279 -23.74 13.29 7.41
C ILE A 279 -24.66 14.43 7.86
N ALA A 280 -25.71 14.10 8.61
CA ALA A 280 -26.54 15.09 9.28
C ALA A 280 -25.84 15.58 10.57
N ILE A 281 -25.52 16.87 10.63
CA ILE A 281 -25.00 17.54 11.83
C ILE A 281 -26.20 18.04 12.64
N ASN A 282 -26.84 17.11 13.35
CA ASN A 282 -27.99 17.41 14.21
C ASN A 282 -27.53 17.97 15.56
N GLN A 283 -27.13 19.24 15.57
CA GLN A 283 -27.00 20.01 16.80
C GLN A 283 -27.95 21.20 16.70
N SER A 284 -29.00 21.19 17.51
CA SER A 284 -30.14 22.14 17.49
C SER A 284 -29.78 23.60 17.85
N SER A 285 -28.52 23.98 17.68
CA SER A 285 -27.89 25.15 18.28
C SER A 285 -26.57 25.58 17.62
N ILE A 286 -26.29 25.06 16.42
CA ILE A 286 -25.12 25.41 15.62
C ILE A 286 -25.61 26.18 14.41
N ASP A 287 -25.11 27.39 14.18
CA ASP A 287 -25.26 28.08 12.89
C ASP A 287 -23.91 28.13 12.18
N VAL A 288 -23.65 27.21 11.24
CA VAL A 288 -22.39 27.17 10.48
C VAL A 288 -22.29 28.41 9.60
N GLN A 289 -21.22 29.18 9.81
CA GLN A 289 -20.96 30.44 9.11
C GLN A 289 -19.98 30.27 7.95
N THR A 290 -18.96 29.44 8.14
CA THR A 290 -17.97 29.15 7.10
C THR A 290 -17.47 27.71 7.23
N PHE A 291 -17.09 27.18 6.08
CA PHE A 291 -16.53 25.87 5.84
C PHE A 291 -15.19 26.09 5.14
N GLY A 292 -14.17 25.37 5.60
CA GLY A 292 -12.80 25.52 5.16
C GLY A 292 -12.07 24.18 5.19
N MET A 293 -11.02 24.03 4.40
CA MET A 293 -10.06 22.92 4.54
C MET A 293 -8.66 23.44 4.86
N ASP A 294 -7.89 22.69 5.66
CA ASP A 294 -6.47 22.97 5.84
C ASP A 294 -5.59 22.13 4.91
N ASN A 295 -4.29 22.46 4.83
CA ASN A 295 -3.36 21.78 3.93
C ASN A 295 -3.06 20.31 4.31
N TYR A 296 -3.74 19.74 5.30
CA TYR A 296 -3.70 18.31 5.64
C TYR A 296 -5.05 17.64 5.39
N ASP A 297 -5.92 18.29 4.61
CA ASP A 297 -7.27 17.85 4.27
C ASP A 297 -8.21 17.74 5.48
N ASN A 298 -7.94 18.46 6.57
CA ASN A 298 -8.87 18.50 7.69
C ASN A 298 -9.96 19.54 7.43
N LEU A 299 -11.22 19.14 7.59
CA LEU A 299 -12.35 20.06 7.47
C LEU A 299 -12.46 20.94 8.71
N ILE A 300 -12.70 22.23 8.49
CA ILE A 300 -12.86 23.26 9.51
C ILE A 300 -14.25 23.86 9.34
N LEU A 301 -15.05 23.75 10.39
CA LEU A 301 -16.38 24.36 10.47
C LEU A 301 -16.37 25.42 11.56
N SER A 302 -16.89 26.60 11.22
CA SER A 302 -17.09 27.68 12.18
C SER A 302 -18.57 27.88 12.46
N PHE A 303 -18.93 28.12 13.72
CA PHE A 303 -20.33 28.27 14.10
C PHE A 303 -20.54 29.15 15.32
N TYR A 304 -21.73 29.76 15.41
CA TYR A 304 -22.21 30.39 16.64
C TYR A 304 -22.86 29.35 17.56
N SER A 305 -22.55 29.44 18.85
CA SER A 305 -23.27 28.70 19.90
C SER A 305 -24.47 29.50 20.42
N ASP A 306 -25.41 28.83 21.10
CA ASP A 306 -26.55 29.43 21.83
C ASP A 306 -26.18 30.59 22.77
N THR A 307 -24.91 30.64 23.19
CA THR A 307 -24.38 31.68 24.07
C THR A 307 -23.81 32.90 23.32
N GLY A 308 -23.96 32.94 21.99
CA GLY A 308 -23.38 33.96 21.11
C GLY A 308 -21.86 33.82 20.91
N ASN A 309 -21.23 32.78 21.46
CA ASN A 309 -19.80 32.55 21.30
C ASN A 309 -19.51 31.79 20.02
N HIS A 310 -18.56 32.30 19.24
CA HIS A 310 -17.99 31.65 18.07
C HIS A 310 -17.17 30.42 18.47
N LYS A 311 -17.39 29.29 17.80
CA LYS A 311 -16.69 28.02 18.01
C LYS A 311 -16.15 27.48 16.68
N LEU A 312 -15.12 26.66 16.79
CA LEU A 312 -14.52 25.92 15.69
C LEU A 312 -14.65 24.43 15.97
N MET A 313 -15.03 23.67 14.94
CA MET A 313 -14.94 22.22 14.90
C MET A 313 -13.96 21.86 13.79
N LYS A 314 -12.96 21.06 14.14
CA LYS A 314 -12.01 20.51 13.19
C LYS A 314 -12.26 19.01 13.09
N ARG A 315 -12.57 18.53 11.89
CA ARG A 315 -12.68 17.11 11.58
C ARG A 315 -11.36 16.68 10.94
N TYR A 316 -10.65 15.79 11.61
CA TYR A 316 -9.37 15.31 11.11
C TYR A 316 -9.59 14.29 9.99
N LYS A 317 -8.79 14.36 8.92
CA LYS A 317 -8.74 13.29 7.92
C LYS A 317 -8.20 12.03 8.58
N ASP A 318 -8.92 10.93 8.44
CA ASP A 318 -8.42 9.63 8.87
C ASP A 318 -7.27 9.20 7.96
N GLN A 319 -6.15 8.85 8.58
CA GLN A 319 -4.94 8.37 7.90
C GLN A 319 -4.57 6.97 8.37
N THR A 320 -5.41 6.34 9.19
CA THR A 320 -5.16 5.00 9.73
C THR A 320 -5.80 3.95 8.84
N PRO A 321 -4.99 3.04 8.23
CA PRO A 321 -5.56 1.95 7.46
C PRO A 321 -6.37 1.00 8.34
N PRO A 322 -7.45 0.40 7.79
CA PRO A 322 -8.23 -0.61 8.48
C PRO A 322 -7.36 -1.72 9.06
N GLN A 323 -7.61 -2.16 10.28
CA GLN A 323 -6.87 -3.29 10.85
C GLN A 323 -7.59 -4.58 10.53
N ILE A 324 -6.99 -5.42 9.68
CA ILE A 324 -7.58 -6.69 9.24
C ILE A 324 -6.86 -7.89 9.87
N THR A 325 -7.62 -8.91 10.26
CA THR A 325 -7.00 -10.17 10.69
C THR A 325 -6.35 -10.91 9.53
N HIS A 326 -5.39 -11.77 9.84
CA HIS A 326 -4.72 -12.61 8.85
C HIS A 326 -5.01 -14.08 9.16
N PRO A 327 -6.10 -14.65 8.62
CA PRO A 327 -6.44 -16.05 8.82
C PRO A 327 -5.30 -16.97 8.40
N LEU A 328 -5.14 -18.07 9.14
CA LEU A 328 -4.13 -19.06 8.81
C LEU A 328 -4.55 -19.83 7.56
N THR A 329 -3.56 -20.32 6.81
CA THR A 329 -3.77 -21.31 5.75
C THR A 329 -4.56 -22.50 6.28
N PHE A 330 -5.61 -22.90 5.57
CA PHE A 330 -6.44 -24.04 5.95
C PHE A 330 -6.78 -24.92 4.74
N ARG A 331 -7.26 -26.13 5.03
CA ARG A 331 -7.51 -27.19 4.05
C ARG A 331 -9.00 -27.45 3.90
N ILE A 332 -9.45 -27.61 2.67
CA ILE A 332 -10.83 -28.04 2.35
C ILE A 332 -10.79 -29.29 1.45
N GLU A 333 -11.82 -30.11 1.57
CA GLU A 333 -12.00 -31.31 0.74
C GLU A 333 -12.69 -30.91 -0.57
N ALA A 334 -12.23 -31.44 -1.70
CA ALA A 334 -12.79 -31.13 -3.00
C ALA A 334 -14.29 -31.52 -3.04
N GLY A 335 -15.16 -30.53 -3.26
CA GLY A 335 -16.61 -30.72 -3.31
C GLY A 335 -17.31 -30.66 -1.96
N SER A 336 -16.64 -30.25 -0.87
CA SER A 336 -17.34 -29.94 0.39
C SER A 336 -18.10 -28.60 0.31
N GLU A 337 -19.33 -28.60 0.81
CA GLU A 337 -20.20 -27.41 0.90
C GLU A 337 -20.08 -26.76 2.30
N ASN A 338 -20.46 -25.48 2.42
CA ASN A 338 -20.45 -24.70 3.68
C ASN A 338 -19.06 -24.48 4.32
N ASN A 339 -18.00 -24.36 3.52
CA ASN A 339 -16.73 -23.83 4.04
C ASN A 339 -16.86 -22.30 4.16
N THR A 340 -16.33 -21.73 5.24
CA THR A 340 -16.36 -20.28 5.46
C THR A 340 -14.96 -19.74 5.65
N LEU A 341 -14.68 -18.60 5.02
CA LEU A 341 -13.45 -17.83 5.19
C LEU A 341 -13.82 -16.44 5.73
N ARG A 342 -13.31 -16.11 6.91
CA ARG A 342 -13.66 -14.89 7.62
C ARG A 342 -12.42 -14.04 7.91
N TRP A 343 -12.55 -12.74 7.67
CA TRP A 343 -11.63 -11.69 8.13
C TRP A 343 -12.37 -10.79 9.11
N ASP A 344 -11.82 -10.60 10.30
CA ASP A 344 -12.31 -9.57 11.24
C ASP A 344 -11.56 -8.27 10.96
N ILE A 345 -12.29 -7.17 10.94
CA ILE A 345 -11.79 -5.85 10.56
C ILE A 345 -12.13 -4.88 11.71
N THR A 346 -11.12 -4.18 12.20
CA THR A 346 -11.29 -3.13 13.22
C THR A 346 -11.05 -1.79 12.58
N GLU A 347 -12.14 -1.08 12.30
CA GLU A 347 -12.18 0.30 11.80
C GLU A 347 -13.59 0.88 12.02
N ASN A 348 -13.72 2.20 12.21
CA ASN A 348 -14.98 2.89 12.46
C ASN A 348 -15.63 3.48 11.20
N ASP A 349 -14.87 3.66 10.12
CA ASP A 349 -15.31 4.31 8.88
C ASP A 349 -15.05 3.43 7.63
N LEU A 350 -15.32 2.11 7.71
CA LEU A 350 -15.20 1.19 6.57
C LEU A 350 -16.13 1.55 5.40
N ARG A 351 -15.62 1.39 4.18
CA ARG A 351 -16.36 1.64 2.95
C ARG A 351 -16.66 0.35 2.20
N ARG A 352 -15.61 -0.34 1.75
CA ARG A 352 -15.76 -1.43 0.78
C ARG A 352 -14.64 -2.46 0.86
N TYR A 353 -14.86 -3.61 0.22
CA TYR A 353 -13.82 -4.59 -0.08
C TYR A 353 -13.89 -5.10 -1.52
N SER A 354 -12.74 -5.53 -2.02
CA SER A 354 -12.60 -6.33 -3.24
C SER A 354 -11.90 -7.65 -2.89
N LEU A 355 -12.32 -8.74 -3.54
CA LEU A 355 -11.78 -10.08 -3.35
C LEU A 355 -11.08 -10.57 -4.62
N TYR A 356 -9.86 -11.08 -4.46
CA TYR A 356 -9.06 -11.66 -5.52
C TYR A 356 -8.81 -13.14 -5.24
N ILE A 357 -8.94 -13.98 -6.26
CA ILE A 357 -8.62 -15.41 -6.22
C ILE A 357 -7.57 -15.66 -7.30
N ASP A 358 -6.41 -16.18 -6.90
CA ASP A 358 -5.28 -16.45 -7.79
C ASP A 358 -4.91 -15.25 -8.68
N GLU A 359 -4.84 -14.07 -8.05
CA GLU A 359 -4.56 -12.76 -8.67
C GLU A 359 -5.64 -12.26 -9.64
N GLN A 360 -6.76 -12.98 -9.80
CA GLN A 360 -7.91 -12.52 -10.56
C GLN A 360 -8.97 -11.89 -9.66
N LEU A 361 -9.50 -10.74 -10.08
CA LEU A 361 -10.60 -10.06 -9.40
C LEU A 361 -11.86 -10.93 -9.46
N PHE A 362 -12.37 -11.31 -8.30
CA PHE A 362 -13.55 -12.15 -8.16
C PHE A 362 -14.78 -11.34 -7.73
N LEU A 363 -14.64 -10.49 -6.71
CA LEU A 363 -15.64 -9.51 -6.30
C LEU A 363 -14.99 -8.14 -6.26
N ASP A 364 -15.74 -7.12 -6.66
CA ASP A 364 -15.28 -5.74 -6.68
C ASP A 364 -16.30 -4.82 -6.02
N ASP A 365 -15.81 -3.82 -5.31
CA ASP A 365 -16.61 -2.73 -4.75
C ASP A 365 -17.80 -3.20 -3.87
N GLN A 366 -17.55 -4.21 -3.03
CA GLN A 366 -18.57 -4.75 -2.14
C GLN A 366 -18.63 -3.93 -0.85
N GLU A 367 -19.83 -3.49 -0.46
CA GLU A 367 -20.06 -2.76 0.79
C GLU A 367 -19.73 -3.63 2.02
N ILE A 368 -19.16 -3.02 3.06
CA ILE A 368 -18.92 -3.68 4.35
C ILE A 368 -19.94 -3.17 5.36
N ASP A 369 -20.88 -4.03 5.74
CA ASP A 369 -21.81 -3.79 6.84
C ASP A 369 -21.35 -4.59 8.08
N GLY A 370 -20.54 -3.95 8.93
CA GLY A 370 -20.07 -4.52 10.20
C GLY A 370 -18.55 -4.55 10.38
N ASP A 371 -18.09 -5.42 11.27
CA ASP A 371 -16.70 -5.55 11.73
C ASP A 371 -16.01 -6.82 11.20
N PHE A 372 -16.57 -7.46 10.17
CA PHE A 372 -15.98 -8.62 9.51
C PHE A 372 -16.47 -8.77 8.06
N VAL A 373 -15.68 -9.47 7.24
CA VAL A 373 -16.06 -9.97 5.92
C VAL A 373 -15.99 -11.49 5.95
N GLU A 374 -17.05 -12.16 5.51
CA GLU A 374 -17.17 -13.62 5.45
C GLU A 374 -17.52 -14.06 4.02
N ILE A 375 -16.77 -15.04 3.53
CA ILE A 375 -16.86 -15.58 2.18
C ILE A 375 -17.18 -17.08 2.25
N GLU A 376 -18.28 -17.48 1.63
CA GLU A 376 -18.71 -18.88 1.53
C GLU A 376 -18.70 -19.33 0.06
N ASP A 377 -19.44 -18.63 -0.80
CA ASP A 377 -19.65 -18.99 -2.22
C ASP A 377 -18.35 -19.15 -3.02
N ALA A 378 -17.33 -18.34 -2.73
CA ALA A 378 -16.06 -18.35 -3.47
C ALA A 378 -15.19 -19.59 -3.18
N LEU A 379 -15.53 -20.37 -2.14
CA LEU A 379 -14.83 -21.59 -1.78
C LEU A 379 -15.43 -22.82 -2.49
N GLU A 380 -16.57 -22.68 -3.16
CA GLU A 380 -17.23 -23.75 -3.88
C GLU A 380 -16.62 -23.95 -5.28
N GLY A 381 -16.44 -25.22 -5.69
CA GLY A 381 -16.01 -25.56 -7.05
C GLY A 381 -14.54 -25.27 -7.38
N LEU A 382 -13.69 -25.05 -6.37
CA LEU A 382 -12.24 -24.88 -6.56
C LEU A 382 -11.56 -26.15 -7.09
N GLU A 383 -10.53 -25.98 -7.91
CA GLU A 383 -9.72 -27.08 -8.44
C GLU A 383 -8.79 -27.67 -7.36
N LEU A 384 -8.25 -28.87 -7.60
CA LEU A 384 -7.27 -29.47 -6.69
C LEU A 384 -5.97 -28.67 -6.71
N GLY A 385 -5.52 -28.19 -5.55
CA GLY A 385 -4.29 -27.40 -5.49
C GLY A 385 -4.27 -26.38 -4.36
N PHE A 386 -3.50 -25.32 -4.58
CA PHE A 386 -3.42 -24.17 -3.69
C PHE A 386 -4.06 -22.99 -4.39
N HIS A 387 -5.03 -22.37 -3.74
CA HIS A 387 -5.69 -21.16 -4.20
C HIS A 387 -5.34 -20.01 -3.26
N ASN A 388 -5.06 -18.86 -3.85
CA ASN A 388 -4.68 -17.65 -3.15
C ASN A 388 -5.86 -16.69 -3.04
N PHE A 389 -6.43 -16.54 -1.85
CA PHE A 389 -7.50 -15.58 -1.57
C PHE A 389 -6.92 -14.31 -0.98
N THR A 390 -7.06 -13.19 -1.67
CA THR A 390 -6.63 -11.88 -1.16
C THR A 390 -7.83 -10.94 -1.07
N ILE A 391 -8.12 -10.47 0.14
CA ILE A 391 -9.08 -9.39 0.36
C ILE A 391 -8.33 -8.05 0.43
N LEU A 392 -8.90 -7.03 -0.21
CA LEU A 392 -8.49 -5.64 -0.11
C LEU A 392 -9.67 -4.87 0.48
N VAL A 393 -9.48 -4.25 1.64
CA VAL A 393 -10.48 -3.44 2.35
C VAL A 393 -10.07 -1.97 2.26
N GLU A 394 -11.03 -1.09 2.00
CA GLU A 394 -10.86 0.35 1.91
C GLU A 394 -11.84 1.05 2.86
N ASP A 395 -11.40 2.12 3.52
CA ASP A 395 -12.25 3.01 4.32
C ASP A 395 -12.81 4.20 3.50
N TRP A 396 -13.67 5.00 4.13
CA TRP A 396 -14.23 6.21 3.53
C TRP A 396 -13.22 7.35 3.38
N GLN A 397 -11.96 7.18 3.75
CA GLN A 397 -10.88 8.17 3.56
C GLN A 397 -9.84 7.68 2.54
N GLY A 398 -10.02 6.47 1.99
CA GLY A 398 -9.16 5.87 0.98
C GLY A 398 -7.98 5.07 1.55
N ASN A 399 -7.90 4.90 2.87
CA ASN A 399 -6.89 4.04 3.45
C ASN A 399 -7.25 2.58 3.18
N VAL A 400 -6.25 1.80 2.75
CA VAL A 400 -6.44 0.41 2.34
C VAL A 400 -5.66 -0.55 3.22
N ALA A 401 -6.26 -1.72 3.47
CA ALA A 401 -5.61 -2.85 4.10
C ALA A 401 -5.87 -4.12 3.30
N SER A 402 -4.90 -5.02 3.24
CA SER A 402 -5.06 -6.30 2.53
C SER A 402 -4.65 -7.48 3.38
N SER A 403 -5.29 -8.61 3.15
CA SER A 403 -5.00 -9.87 3.83
C SER A 403 -5.09 -11.02 2.85
N THR A 404 -4.11 -11.91 2.90
CA THR A 404 -3.97 -13.02 1.98
C THR A 404 -3.99 -14.34 2.73
N VAL A 405 -4.85 -15.26 2.27
CA VAL A 405 -5.05 -16.60 2.84
C VAL A 405 -4.89 -17.65 1.74
N ILE A 406 -4.08 -18.66 2.02
CA ILE A 406 -3.93 -19.81 1.12
C ILE A 406 -4.96 -20.87 1.51
N VAL A 407 -5.75 -21.31 0.54
CA VAL A 407 -6.70 -22.42 0.68
C VAL A 407 -6.14 -23.62 -0.08
N GLN A 408 -5.90 -24.73 0.62
CA GLN A 408 -5.45 -25.97 -0.02
C GLN A 408 -6.64 -26.90 -0.22
N VAL A 409 -6.95 -27.21 -1.48
CA VAL A 409 -8.01 -28.14 -1.88
C VAL A 409 -7.39 -29.52 -2.12
N VAL A 410 -7.85 -30.51 -1.36
CA VAL A 410 -7.34 -31.89 -1.42
C VAL A 410 -8.41 -32.85 -1.91
N GLU A 411 -7.98 -33.96 -2.52
CA GLU A 411 -8.91 -35.03 -2.89
C GLU A 411 -9.60 -35.60 -1.65
N ASP A 412 -10.90 -35.82 -1.79
CA ASP A 412 -11.72 -36.50 -0.81
C ASP A 412 -11.29 -37.97 -0.70
N LEU A 413 -10.53 -38.29 0.35
CA LEU A 413 -10.13 -39.66 0.67
C LEU A 413 -11.26 -40.35 1.45
N PHE A 414 -12.43 -40.52 0.82
CA PHE A 414 -13.42 -41.46 1.30
C PHE A 414 -12.85 -42.88 1.21
N ILE A 415 -12.34 -43.39 2.34
CA ILE A 415 -12.19 -44.83 2.56
C ILE A 415 -13.61 -45.41 2.78
N ALA A 416 -14.43 -45.40 1.73
CA ALA A 416 -15.58 -46.26 1.63
C ALA A 416 -15.09 -47.65 1.18
N GLY A 417 -14.50 -48.42 2.10
CA GLY A 417 -14.05 -49.77 1.75
C GLY A 417 -13.37 -50.65 2.79
N VAL A 418 -13.12 -50.19 4.02
CA VAL A 418 -12.35 -51.01 5.00
C VAL A 418 -13.16 -51.40 6.24
N MET A 419 -14.40 -50.92 6.41
CA MET A 419 -15.24 -51.32 7.55
C MET A 419 -16.10 -52.59 7.34
N ASP A 420 -16.23 -53.12 6.12
CA ASP A 420 -17.00 -54.35 5.87
C ASP A 420 -16.17 -55.65 5.85
N VAL A 421 -14.84 -55.58 5.88
CA VAL A 421 -13.97 -56.78 5.80
C VAL A 421 -13.51 -57.28 7.19
N LEU A 422 -13.69 -56.50 8.25
CA LEU A 422 -13.13 -56.81 9.57
C LEU A 422 -14.00 -57.69 10.50
N ILE A 423 -15.16 -58.18 10.05
CA ILE A 423 -15.97 -59.15 10.82
C ILE A 423 -15.86 -60.60 10.26
N ALA A 424 -15.23 -60.83 9.09
CA ALA A 424 -15.36 -62.14 8.44
C ALA A 424 -14.24 -63.16 8.70
N THR A 425 -13.02 -62.80 9.09
CA THR A 425 -11.97 -63.82 9.29
C THR A 425 -10.98 -63.42 10.38
N GLY A 426 -11.29 -63.80 11.61
CA GLY A 426 -10.26 -63.89 12.65
C GLY A 426 -9.20 -64.89 12.22
N ILE A 427 -7.95 -64.46 12.09
CA ILE A 427 -6.73 -65.25 12.27
C ILE A 427 -5.55 -64.28 12.50
N VAL A 428 -4.71 -64.70 13.42
CA VAL A 428 -3.51 -64.07 13.95
C VAL A 428 -2.29 -64.33 13.04
N SER A 429 -1.40 -63.33 12.96
CA SER A 429 0.04 -63.38 12.63
C SER A 429 0.55 -63.31 11.18
N ALA A 430 1.64 -62.50 11.09
CA ALA A 430 2.81 -62.60 10.22
C ALA A 430 2.89 -61.67 8.98
N ILE A 431 3.78 -60.68 9.13
CA ILE A 431 4.71 -60.05 8.17
C ILE A 431 4.77 -60.71 6.77
N LEU A 432 4.57 -59.95 5.69
CA LEU A 432 5.61 -59.63 4.68
C LEU A 432 5.07 -58.77 3.53
N ILE A 433 5.91 -57.78 3.18
CA ILE A 433 5.99 -57.06 1.90
C ILE A 433 6.23 -58.06 0.75
N ILE A 434 5.66 -57.84 -0.44
CA ILE A 434 6.34 -57.87 -1.76
C ILE A 434 5.34 -57.74 -2.94
N ALA A 435 5.61 -56.71 -3.74
CA ALA A 435 5.55 -56.57 -5.20
C ALA A 435 4.45 -57.22 -6.05
N LEU A 436 3.86 -56.38 -6.91
CA LEU A 436 3.37 -56.75 -8.24
C LEU A 436 4.28 -56.11 -9.31
N VAL A 437 5.03 -56.96 -10.00
CA VAL A 437 5.61 -56.69 -11.32
C VAL A 437 5.02 -57.71 -12.28
N GLY A 438 4.52 -57.24 -13.42
CA GLY A 438 4.87 -57.87 -14.69
C GLY A 438 3.72 -58.24 -15.63
N GLY A 439 3.64 -57.49 -16.73
CA GLY A 439 3.58 -58.11 -18.06
C GLY A 439 2.59 -57.48 -19.04
N TYR A 440 3.09 -56.69 -20.00
CA TYR A 440 3.35 -57.21 -21.35
C TYR A 440 4.24 -56.24 -22.14
N THR A 441 5.15 -56.82 -22.93
CA THR A 441 6.29 -56.20 -23.60
C THR A 441 6.14 -56.18 -25.12
N GLY A 442 6.88 -55.28 -25.77
CA GLY A 442 7.35 -55.36 -27.17
C GLY A 442 6.70 -54.34 -28.11
N LYS A 443 7.41 -53.58 -28.95
CA LYS A 443 8.78 -53.72 -29.50
C LYS A 443 9.25 -52.37 -30.08
N LYS A 444 10.55 -52.13 -29.94
CA LYS A 444 11.40 -51.10 -30.59
C LYS A 444 11.33 -51.15 -32.13
N TRP A 445 11.75 -50.08 -32.83
CA TRP A 445 13.02 -49.97 -33.58
C TRP A 445 13.26 -48.51 -34.03
N TYR A 446 14.53 -48.18 -34.24
CA TYR A 446 15.20 -46.88 -34.36
C TYR A 446 15.50 -46.55 -35.85
N ASP A 447 16.10 -45.37 -36.10
CA ASP A 447 16.80 -44.85 -37.32
C ASP A 447 16.04 -43.81 -38.17
N GLN A 448 16.65 -42.75 -38.75
CA GLN A 448 17.98 -42.08 -38.64
C GLN A 448 17.96 -40.86 -39.60
N ARG A 449 18.84 -39.87 -39.35
CA ARG A 449 19.50 -38.93 -40.33
C ARG A 449 18.62 -37.86 -41.00
N GLU A 450 19.12 -36.68 -41.40
CA GLU A 450 20.45 -36.03 -41.41
C GLU A 450 20.24 -34.51 -41.58
N LEU A 451 21.27 -33.73 -41.24
CA LEU A 451 21.37 -32.30 -41.53
C LEU A 451 21.31 -32.01 -43.03
N GLU A 452 20.64 -30.93 -43.43
CA GLU A 452 21.17 -30.01 -44.46
C GLU A 452 20.79 -28.56 -44.15
N THR A 453 21.81 -27.72 -44.25
CA THR A 453 21.84 -26.25 -44.26
C THR A 453 21.25 -25.69 -45.56
N SER A 454 20.49 -24.59 -45.50
CA SER A 454 20.60 -23.54 -46.53
C SER A 454 20.20 -22.17 -46.00
N ASP A 455 21.07 -21.21 -46.25
CA ASP A 455 20.91 -19.79 -46.01
C ASP A 455 19.73 -19.16 -46.77
N ASP A 456 19.35 -17.99 -46.24
CA ASP A 456 18.89 -16.77 -46.91
C ASP A 456 17.38 -16.38 -46.92
N LEU A 457 17.20 -15.17 -46.34
CA LEU A 457 16.29 -14.06 -46.68
C LEU A 457 14.91 -13.95 -45.97
N HIS A 458 14.97 -13.36 -44.78
CA HIS A 458 14.41 -12.04 -44.40
C HIS A 458 12.90 -11.73 -44.51
N VAL A 459 12.35 -11.40 -43.32
CA VAL A 459 11.60 -10.16 -42.94
C VAL A 459 10.19 -10.36 -42.32
N SER A 460 10.18 -10.17 -40.98
CA SER A 460 9.20 -9.46 -40.12
C SER A 460 7.78 -10.06 -39.95
N GLN A 461 7.13 -10.04 -38.79
CA GLN A 461 7.29 -9.28 -37.55
C GLN A 461 7.03 -10.20 -36.34
N GLY A 462 7.87 -10.06 -35.31
CA GLY A 462 7.65 -10.67 -34.00
C GLY A 462 6.68 -9.84 -33.17
N VAL A 463 5.82 -10.53 -32.43
CA VAL A 463 5.08 -10.01 -31.29
C VAL A 463 6.11 -9.77 -30.17
N GLU A 464 6.28 -8.52 -29.75
CA GLU A 464 7.11 -8.17 -28.60
C GLU A 464 6.39 -8.58 -27.30
N VAL A 465 7.08 -9.38 -26.49
CA VAL A 465 6.81 -9.57 -25.07
C VAL A 465 7.44 -8.36 -24.34
N PRO A 466 6.75 -7.65 -23.43
CA PRO A 466 7.36 -6.53 -22.74
C PRO A 466 8.40 -7.03 -21.74
N GLU A 467 9.66 -6.64 -21.92
CA GLU A 467 10.72 -6.83 -20.92
C GLU A 467 10.40 -5.97 -19.68
N THR A 468 10.20 -6.61 -18.53
CA THR A 468 10.05 -5.91 -17.26
C THR A 468 11.38 -5.26 -16.86
N GLN A 469 11.45 -3.93 -16.95
CA GLN A 469 12.65 -3.12 -16.67
C GLN A 469 12.97 -2.95 -15.17
N VAL A 470 12.36 -3.74 -14.28
CA VAL A 470 12.62 -3.71 -12.83
C VAL A 470 13.09 -5.08 -12.39
N LYS A 471 14.30 -5.13 -11.82
CA LYS A 471 14.97 -6.37 -11.45
C LYS A 471 14.95 -6.60 -9.95
N VAL A 472 14.42 -7.73 -9.54
CA VAL A 472 14.38 -8.15 -8.14
C VAL A 472 15.38 -9.27 -7.88
N LEU A 473 16.26 -9.04 -6.91
CA LEU A 473 17.30 -9.97 -6.48
C LEU A 473 17.19 -10.21 -4.98
N ARG A 474 17.79 -11.31 -4.51
CA ARG A 474 17.77 -11.68 -3.08
C ARG A 474 19.12 -12.23 -2.62
N GLY A 475 19.39 -12.11 -1.32
CA GLY A 475 20.54 -12.73 -0.67
C GLY A 475 20.35 -12.81 0.83
N ALA A 476 21.00 -13.78 1.49
CA ALA A 476 20.98 -13.88 2.93
C ALA A 476 22.38 -14.09 3.49
N GLU A 477 22.63 -13.56 4.68
CA GLU A 477 23.88 -13.73 5.42
C GLU A 477 23.59 -13.86 6.91
N PHE A 478 24.38 -14.66 7.64
CA PHE A 478 24.35 -14.63 9.10
C PHE A 478 25.25 -13.51 9.62
N VAL A 479 24.67 -12.56 10.35
CA VAL A 479 25.41 -11.49 11.04
C VAL A 479 25.28 -11.72 12.54
N GLY A 480 26.33 -12.29 13.14
CA GLY A 480 26.31 -12.68 14.55
C GLY A 480 25.35 -13.84 14.82
N ASN A 481 24.27 -13.60 15.55
CA ASN A 481 23.25 -14.61 15.89
C ASN A 481 21.92 -14.43 15.13
N ARG A 482 21.91 -13.60 14.08
CA ARG A 482 20.72 -13.30 13.28
C ARG A 482 20.97 -13.61 11.82
N LEU A 483 19.98 -14.20 11.16
CA LEU A 483 19.94 -14.28 9.71
C LEU A 483 19.43 -12.94 9.17
N ARG A 484 20.21 -12.31 8.31
CA ARG A 484 19.83 -11.11 7.58
C ARG A 484 19.50 -11.49 6.14
N TYR A 485 18.23 -11.44 5.78
CA TYR A 485 17.75 -11.63 4.40
C TYR A 485 17.55 -10.27 3.75
N LYS A 486 18.11 -10.03 2.56
CA LYS A 486 18.00 -8.79 1.80
C LYS A 486 17.28 -9.05 0.49
N VAL A 487 16.34 -8.17 0.16
CA VAL A 487 15.71 -8.09 -1.16
C VAL A 487 16.18 -6.82 -1.81
N LYS A 488 16.83 -6.93 -2.97
CA LYS A 488 17.30 -5.80 -3.76
C LYS A 488 16.32 -5.58 -4.92
N VAL A 489 15.73 -4.39 -4.96
CA VAL A 489 14.91 -3.92 -6.08
C VAL A 489 15.73 -2.89 -6.84
N ALA A 490 16.04 -3.19 -8.10
CA ALA A 490 16.77 -2.30 -8.99
C ALA A 490 15.84 -1.80 -10.10
N ASN A 491 15.72 -0.48 -10.22
CA ASN A 491 14.95 0.16 -11.27
C ASN A 491 15.87 0.38 -12.48
N GLU A 492 15.81 -0.54 -13.45
CA GLU A 492 16.53 -0.44 -14.74
C GLU A 492 15.64 0.25 -15.80
N SER A 493 14.52 0.85 -15.39
CA SER A 493 13.64 1.62 -16.27
C SER A 493 14.06 3.09 -16.35
N SER A 494 13.59 3.77 -17.40
CA SER A 494 13.87 5.19 -17.61
C SER A 494 13.04 6.14 -16.71
N SER A 495 12.12 5.61 -15.91
CA SER A 495 11.16 6.40 -15.11
C SER A 495 11.22 6.03 -13.63
N VAL A 496 10.83 6.96 -12.75
CA VAL A 496 10.74 6.69 -11.31
C VAL A 496 9.64 5.67 -11.05
N ILE A 497 9.89 4.73 -10.13
CA ILE A 497 8.87 3.85 -9.57
C ILE A 497 8.57 4.26 -8.13
N THR A 498 7.30 4.21 -7.74
CA THR A 498 6.82 4.61 -6.41
C THR A 498 6.17 3.43 -5.68
N ASP A 499 5.94 3.59 -4.38
CA ASP A 499 5.19 2.66 -3.52
C ASP A 499 5.73 1.22 -3.57
N VAL A 500 7.05 1.12 -3.63
CA VAL A 500 7.74 -0.16 -3.72
C VAL A 500 7.57 -0.89 -2.39
N THR A 501 6.69 -1.88 -2.38
CA THR A 501 6.32 -2.65 -1.20
C THR A 501 6.92 -4.04 -1.31
N ILE A 502 7.71 -4.43 -0.31
CA ILE A 502 8.35 -5.74 -0.24
C ILE A 502 7.72 -6.48 0.93
N THR A 503 7.14 -7.65 0.68
CA THR A 503 6.45 -8.46 1.68
C THR A 503 7.03 -9.86 1.70
N LEU A 504 7.45 -10.36 2.87
CA LEU A 504 7.82 -11.77 3.02
C LEU A 504 6.58 -12.65 2.87
N VAL A 505 6.57 -13.50 1.84
CA VAL A 505 5.48 -14.44 1.53
C VAL A 505 5.60 -15.69 2.39
N SER A 506 6.80 -16.27 2.44
CA SER A 506 7.07 -17.44 3.26
C SER A 506 8.41 -17.33 3.95
N TYR A 507 8.47 -17.84 5.17
CA TYR A 507 9.72 -18.23 5.82
C TYR A 507 9.42 -19.32 6.86
N PRO A 508 10.41 -20.12 7.29
CA PRO A 508 10.21 -21.20 8.27
C PRO A 508 9.89 -20.66 9.68
N LYS A 509 8.62 -20.31 9.95
CA LYS A 509 8.19 -19.67 11.21
C LYS A 509 8.48 -20.50 12.47
N ASP A 510 8.51 -21.83 12.36
CA ASP A 510 8.79 -22.73 13.48
C ASP A 510 10.24 -22.65 13.98
N SER A 511 11.17 -22.29 13.07
CA SER A 511 12.61 -22.27 13.33
C SER A 511 13.25 -20.88 13.20
N LEU A 512 12.52 -19.88 12.70
CA LEU A 512 12.92 -18.48 12.58
C LEU A 512 11.86 -17.54 13.13
N LYS A 513 12.27 -16.63 14.01
CA LYS A 513 11.46 -15.50 14.48
C LYS A 513 11.90 -14.22 13.77
N LEU A 514 11.00 -13.60 13.02
CA LEU A 514 11.23 -12.30 12.39
C LEU A 514 11.27 -11.18 13.43
N TYR A 515 12.21 -10.24 13.28
CA TYR A 515 12.22 -8.96 13.99
C TYR A 515 11.73 -7.84 13.08
N GLY A 516 10.71 -7.12 13.56
CA GLY A 516 10.04 -6.06 12.83
C GLY A 516 8.94 -6.60 11.93
N GLU A 517 8.55 -5.78 10.97
CA GLU A 517 7.41 -6.04 10.09
C GLU A 517 7.77 -6.97 8.93
N ILE A 518 6.75 -7.73 8.51
CA ILE A 518 6.78 -8.66 7.38
C ILE A 518 6.81 -7.89 6.05
N THR A 519 6.24 -6.68 6.06
CA THR A 519 6.14 -5.74 4.94
C THR A 519 7.10 -4.58 5.16
N LYS A 520 7.73 -4.10 4.09
CA LYS A 520 8.60 -2.91 4.08
C LYS A 520 8.27 -2.06 2.88
N VAL A 521 8.04 -0.78 3.10
CA VAL A 521 7.69 0.18 2.05
C VAL A 521 8.89 1.07 1.75
N VAL A 522 9.13 1.28 0.46
CA VAL A 522 10.12 2.21 -0.08
C VAL A 522 9.36 3.22 -0.94
N PRO A 523 9.30 4.51 -0.54
CA PRO A 523 8.45 5.49 -1.21
C PRO A 523 8.74 5.68 -2.70
N LYS A 524 10.03 5.67 -3.07
CA LYS A 524 10.45 5.79 -4.48
C LYS A 524 11.83 5.21 -4.77
N ILE A 525 12.04 4.79 -6.01
CA ILE A 525 13.34 4.41 -6.58
C ILE A 525 13.52 5.12 -7.93
N ASP A 526 14.50 6.03 -8.00
CA ASP A 526 14.85 6.75 -9.22
C ASP A 526 15.39 5.80 -10.32
N PRO A 527 15.33 6.20 -11.62
CA PRO A 527 15.95 5.47 -12.72
C PRO A 527 17.41 5.11 -12.44
N GLU A 528 17.83 3.89 -12.83
CA GLU A 528 19.15 3.31 -12.54
C GLU A 528 19.48 3.17 -11.03
N GLY A 529 18.49 3.46 -10.16
CA GLY A 529 18.60 3.38 -8.72
C GLY A 529 18.25 2.00 -8.18
N PHE A 530 18.65 1.73 -6.94
CA PHE A 530 18.22 0.52 -6.23
C PHE A 530 17.98 0.76 -4.74
N ARG A 531 17.18 -0.11 -4.13
CA ARG A 531 17.02 -0.22 -2.68
C ARG A 531 17.14 -1.67 -2.25
N SER A 532 17.72 -1.89 -1.07
CA SER A 532 17.97 -3.23 -0.53
C SER A 532 17.47 -3.40 0.91
N PRO A 533 16.14 -3.35 1.17
CA PRO A 533 15.62 -3.59 2.51
C PRO A 533 16.00 -4.97 3.04
N SER A 534 16.26 -5.03 4.34
CA SER A 534 16.70 -6.26 5.02
C SER A 534 15.74 -6.71 6.11
N TYR A 535 15.43 -7.99 6.15
CA TYR A 535 14.71 -8.68 7.23
C TYR A 535 15.70 -9.39 8.14
N GLU A 536 15.49 -9.25 9.45
CA GLU A 536 16.32 -9.92 10.45
C GLU A 536 15.51 -11.03 11.12
N PHE A 537 16.05 -12.25 11.11
CA PHE A 537 15.46 -13.39 11.79
C PHE A 537 16.37 -13.87 12.92
N ALA A 538 15.80 -14.17 14.08
CA ALA A 538 16.45 -14.98 15.10
C ALA A 538 16.07 -16.46 14.93
N PRO A 539 17.05 -17.37 14.83
CA PRO A 539 16.79 -18.79 14.99
C PRO A 539 16.14 -19.10 16.35
N THR A 540 15.07 -19.88 16.34
CA THR A 540 14.39 -20.41 17.53
C THR A 540 14.72 -21.88 17.79
N GLN A 541 15.33 -22.55 16.81
CA GLN A 541 15.77 -23.94 16.87
C GLN A 541 17.25 -24.01 16.48
N ASP A 542 17.96 -25.05 16.93
CA ASP A 542 19.39 -25.26 16.61
C ASP A 542 19.62 -25.73 15.16
N CYS A 543 18.54 -25.99 14.41
CA CYS A 543 18.58 -26.40 13.01
C CYS A 543 17.45 -25.69 12.25
N VAL A 544 17.78 -24.90 11.23
CA VAL A 544 16.80 -24.20 10.40
C VAL A 544 16.83 -24.78 8.99
N LYS A 545 15.69 -25.29 8.50
CA LYS A 545 15.49 -25.71 7.10
C LYS A 545 14.19 -25.13 6.56
N GLY A 546 14.26 -24.52 5.38
CA GLY A 546 13.08 -24.19 4.58
C GLY A 546 13.30 -23.03 3.61
N LEU A 547 12.22 -22.51 3.05
CA LEU A 547 12.26 -21.52 1.96
C LEU A 547 11.83 -20.13 2.47
N ILE A 548 12.64 -19.12 2.17
CA ILE A 548 12.31 -17.71 2.36
C ILE A 548 11.97 -17.12 0.99
N SER A 549 10.78 -16.58 0.83
CA SER A 549 10.32 -15.92 -0.39
C SER A 549 9.69 -14.56 -0.06
N ALA A 550 9.80 -13.60 -0.97
CA ALA A 550 9.19 -12.30 -0.85
C ALA A 550 8.55 -11.87 -2.17
N THR A 551 7.50 -11.06 -2.09
CA THR A 551 6.89 -10.39 -3.23
C THR A 551 7.25 -8.92 -3.18
N VAL A 552 7.46 -8.32 -4.35
CA VAL A 552 7.73 -6.90 -4.55
C VAL A 552 6.62 -6.36 -5.45
N SER A 553 5.84 -5.42 -4.94
CA SER A 553 4.92 -4.62 -5.74
C SER A 553 5.41 -3.18 -5.87
N PHE A 554 5.12 -2.53 -6.98
CA PHE A 554 5.49 -1.13 -7.23
C PHE A 554 4.55 -0.49 -8.25
N VAL A 555 4.42 0.83 -8.22
CA VAL A 555 3.64 1.61 -9.17
C VAL A 555 4.58 2.29 -10.16
N ASP A 556 4.28 2.16 -11.45
CA ASP A 556 5.05 2.82 -12.51
C ASP A 556 4.58 4.26 -12.76
N HIS A 557 5.29 4.99 -13.64
CA HIS A 557 4.94 6.36 -14.02
C HIS A 557 3.56 6.53 -14.70
N LYS A 558 2.88 5.43 -15.04
CA LYS A 558 1.53 5.43 -15.61
C LYS A 558 0.47 5.10 -14.56
N GLY A 559 0.85 4.96 -13.28
CA GLY A 559 -0.06 4.57 -12.21
C GLY A 559 -0.43 3.08 -12.23
N THR A 560 0.24 2.25 -13.03
CA THR A 560 -0.06 0.81 -13.11
C THR A 560 0.68 0.06 -12.02
N LEU A 561 -0.04 -0.76 -11.25
CA LEU A 561 0.54 -1.64 -10.24
C LEU A 561 1.19 -2.85 -10.90
N HIS A 562 2.47 -3.09 -10.58
CA HIS A 562 3.21 -4.28 -10.99
C HIS A 562 3.58 -5.10 -9.75
N SER A 563 3.59 -6.43 -9.89
CA SER A 563 3.99 -7.36 -8.84
C SER A 563 4.95 -8.42 -9.38
N THR A 564 6.03 -8.68 -8.66
CA THR A 564 6.99 -9.75 -8.98
C THR A 564 7.47 -10.42 -7.72
N SER A 565 7.68 -11.74 -7.77
CA SER A 565 8.21 -12.50 -6.64
C SER A 565 9.72 -12.71 -6.75
N THR A 566 10.39 -12.82 -5.60
CA THR A 566 11.76 -13.34 -5.54
C THR A 566 11.73 -14.84 -5.77
N GLU A 567 12.72 -15.39 -6.47
CA GLU A 567 12.96 -16.84 -6.41
C GLU A 567 13.08 -17.31 -4.94
N PRO A 568 12.63 -18.50 -4.56
CA PRO A 568 12.72 -18.98 -3.18
C PRO A 568 14.18 -19.15 -2.68
N TYR A 569 14.53 -18.54 -1.56
CA TYR A 569 15.80 -18.73 -0.86
C TYR A 569 15.74 -19.92 0.08
N GLU A 570 16.48 -20.98 -0.24
CA GLU A 570 16.61 -22.12 0.64
C GLU A 570 17.60 -21.83 1.78
N ILE A 571 17.09 -21.66 3.00
CA ILE A 571 17.91 -21.62 4.20
C ILE A 571 18.13 -23.04 4.73
N ARG A 572 19.41 -23.34 4.98
CA ARG A 572 19.87 -24.55 5.67
C ARG A 572 20.95 -24.13 6.64
N ALA A 573 20.59 -23.92 7.90
CA ALA A 573 21.54 -23.50 8.93
C ALA A 573 21.45 -24.49 10.10
N VAL A 574 22.33 -25.50 10.07
CA VAL A 574 22.53 -26.44 11.19
C VAL A 574 23.91 -26.21 11.81
N CYS A 575 24.96 -26.07 10.98
CA CYS A 575 26.35 -26.02 11.45
C CYS A 575 26.74 -24.75 12.24
N ASP A 576 26.24 -23.57 11.87
CA ASP A 576 26.57 -22.29 12.54
C ASP A 576 25.98 -22.16 13.95
N LEU A 577 25.09 -23.09 14.31
CA LEU A 577 24.36 -23.15 15.57
C LEU A 577 24.91 -24.26 16.50
N LEU A 578 25.96 -24.98 16.08
CA LEU A 578 26.68 -25.95 16.91
C LEU A 578 27.99 -25.34 17.44
N THR A 579 28.32 -25.67 18.68
CA THR A 579 29.58 -25.28 19.33
C THR A 579 30.39 -26.56 19.57
N PRO A 580 31.66 -26.63 19.11
CA PRO A 580 32.49 -27.79 19.37
C PRO A 580 32.81 -27.86 20.87
N GLU A 581 32.47 -28.98 21.51
CA GLU A 581 32.72 -29.25 22.93
C GLU A 581 33.62 -30.47 23.07
N SER A 582 34.70 -30.35 23.85
CA SER A 582 35.63 -31.46 24.08
C SER A 582 35.07 -32.45 25.10
N ILE A 583 35.01 -33.72 24.75
CA ILE A 583 34.61 -34.83 25.63
C ILE A 583 35.64 -35.96 25.54
N THR A 584 35.81 -36.75 26.61
CA THR A 584 36.70 -37.92 26.57
C THR A 584 36.04 -39.11 25.86
N PRO A 585 36.81 -40.05 25.25
CA PRO A 585 36.25 -41.24 24.62
C PRO A 585 35.44 -42.13 25.57
N GLU A 586 35.79 -42.16 26.87
CA GLU A 586 35.07 -42.92 27.90
C GLU A 586 33.69 -42.31 28.19
N GLU A 587 33.62 -40.98 28.31
CA GLU A 587 32.36 -40.23 28.50
C GLU A 587 31.47 -40.30 27.26
N PHE A 588 32.04 -40.23 26.05
CA PHE A 588 31.31 -40.42 24.79
C PHE A 588 30.65 -41.81 24.73
N GLY A 589 31.36 -42.85 25.17
CA GLY A 589 30.82 -44.22 25.22
C GLY A 589 29.64 -44.39 26.18
N ILE A 590 29.62 -43.67 27.30
CA ILE A 590 28.51 -43.67 28.26
C ILE A 590 27.30 -42.93 27.67
N GLN A 591 27.51 -41.73 27.12
CA GLN A 591 26.46 -40.93 26.47
C GLN A 591 25.84 -41.65 25.27
N LEU A 592 26.64 -42.47 24.56
CA LEU A 592 26.15 -43.33 23.48
C LEU A 592 25.02 -44.25 23.92
N THR A 593 25.00 -44.69 25.19
CA THR A 593 24.02 -45.68 25.70
C THR A 593 22.74 -45.07 26.28
N GLU A 594 22.74 -43.77 26.58
CA GLU A 594 21.63 -43.10 27.30
C GLU A 594 20.70 -42.28 26.39
N LEU A 595 21.14 -41.92 25.18
CA LEU A 595 20.43 -41.01 24.27
C LEU A 595 19.77 -41.73 23.08
N ASP A 596 18.70 -41.12 22.54
CA ASP A 596 17.97 -41.62 21.38
C ASP A 596 18.85 -41.63 20.12
N ARG A 597 18.67 -42.67 19.29
CA ARG A 597 19.56 -42.99 18.15
C ARG A 597 18.80 -42.98 16.84
N THR A 598 19.39 -42.34 15.83
CA THR A 598 18.97 -42.49 14.43
C THR A 598 20.17 -42.82 13.55
N ASP A 599 20.03 -43.79 12.65
CA ASP A 599 21.07 -44.17 11.71
C ASP A 599 20.65 -44.00 10.23
N LEU A 600 21.63 -43.66 9.40
CA LEU A 600 21.48 -43.53 7.96
C LEU A 600 22.68 -44.17 7.26
N THR A 601 22.42 -45.03 6.27
CA THR A 601 23.47 -45.64 5.46
C THR A 601 23.54 -44.97 4.09
N VAL A 602 24.70 -44.42 3.76
CA VAL A 602 25.00 -43.77 2.48
C VAL A 602 25.97 -44.66 1.70
N LYS A 603 25.58 -45.09 0.51
CA LYS A 603 26.48 -45.77 -0.43
C LYS A 603 27.10 -44.73 -1.35
N VAL A 604 28.41 -44.81 -1.54
CA VAL A 604 29.12 -43.82 -2.32
C VAL A 604 30.05 -44.45 -3.34
N ASP A 605 29.65 -44.33 -4.62
CA ASP A 605 30.28 -45.07 -5.73
C ASP A 605 31.59 -44.43 -6.21
N ASP A 606 31.81 -43.15 -5.93
CA ASP A 606 32.88 -42.37 -6.56
C ASP A 606 34.20 -42.33 -5.78
N TRP A 607 34.17 -42.61 -4.47
CA TRP A 607 35.30 -42.40 -3.57
C TRP A 607 35.82 -43.70 -2.97
N THR A 608 37.14 -43.75 -2.78
CA THR A 608 37.82 -44.81 -2.02
C THR A 608 37.64 -44.61 -0.51
N PRO A 609 37.81 -45.65 0.32
CA PRO A 609 37.75 -45.51 1.79
C PRO A 609 38.70 -44.43 2.35
N LYS A 610 39.85 -44.21 1.70
CA LYS A 610 40.84 -43.20 2.10
C LYS A 610 40.40 -41.77 1.77
N GLU A 611 39.84 -41.56 0.56
CA GLU A 611 39.27 -40.26 0.18
C GLU A 611 38.05 -39.93 1.05
N MET A 612 37.19 -40.92 1.32
CA MET A 612 36.05 -40.75 2.22
C MET A 612 36.48 -40.39 3.63
N HIS A 613 37.55 -40.98 4.17
CA HIS A 613 38.08 -40.60 5.48
C HIS A 613 38.46 -39.11 5.55
N THR A 614 39.17 -38.61 4.54
CA THR A 614 39.56 -37.19 4.48
C THR A 614 38.34 -36.29 4.36
N LYS A 615 37.38 -36.67 3.52
CA LYS A 615 36.12 -35.95 3.32
C LYS A 615 35.28 -35.91 4.59
N THR A 616 35.21 -37.00 5.36
CA THR A 616 34.47 -37.05 6.62
C THR A 616 35.10 -36.15 7.68
N LEU A 617 36.43 -36.14 7.82
CA LEU A 617 37.10 -35.23 8.77
C LEU A 617 36.85 -33.76 8.44
N GLN A 618 36.89 -33.41 7.15
CA GLN A 618 36.58 -32.05 6.72
C GLN A 618 35.12 -31.69 6.99
N ALA A 619 34.18 -32.57 6.65
CA ALA A 619 32.76 -32.36 6.89
C ALA A 619 32.44 -32.16 8.37
N LEU A 620 32.99 -33.00 9.26
CA LEU A 620 32.80 -32.85 10.71
C LEU A 620 33.34 -31.51 11.23
N LYS A 621 34.52 -31.11 10.77
CA LYS A 621 35.14 -29.85 11.17
C LYS A 621 34.34 -28.63 10.73
N GLU A 622 33.89 -28.61 9.47
CA GLU A 622 33.06 -27.53 8.92
C GLU A 622 31.65 -27.52 9.53
N SER A 623 31.22 -28.64 10.10
CA SER A 623 29.97 -28.77 10.85
C SER A 623 30.13 -28.52 12.36
N ASN A 624 31.26 -27.96 12.81
CA ASN A 624 31.53 -27.61 14.21
C ASN A 624 31.49 -28.80 15.20
N PHE A 625 31.77 -30.02 14.73
CA PHE A 625 31.99 -31.17 15.63
C PHE A 625 33.44 -31.23 16.09
N PHE A 626 33.62 -31.41 17.40
CA PHE A 626 34.89 -31.77 17.99
C PHE A 626 35.18 -33.25 17.75
N GLN A 627 36.29 -33.60 17.11
CA GLN A 627 36.68 -34.98 16.87
C GLN A 627 37.08 -35.67 18.20
N VAL A 628 36.39 -36.76 18.54
CA VAL A 628 36.62 -37.54 19.78
C VAL A 628 37.54 -38.74 19.52
N GLY A 629 37.35 -39.44 18.40
CA GLY A 629 38.09 -40.65 18.06
C GLY A 629 38.17 -40.91 16.55
N ASP A 630 39.22 -41.63 16.14
CA ASP A 630 39.41 -42.14 14.78
C ASP A 630 40.13 -43.49 14.88
N HIS A 631 39.38 -44.57 14.66
CA HIS A 631 39.85 -45.94 14.81
C HIS A 631 39.72 -46.69 13.49
N GLN A 632 40.83 -47.25 13.02
CA GLN A 632 40.85 -48.12 11.86
C GLN A 632 40.98 -49.58 12.31
N THR A 633 40.12 -50.43 11.76
CA THR A 633 40.21 -51.88 11.89
C THR A 633 40.19 -52.53 10.50
N GLU A 634 40.92 -53.63 10.36
CA GLU A 634 40.90 -54.44 9.14
C GLU A 634 40.22 -55.78 9.46
N LYS A 635 39.10 -56.04 8.81
CA LYS A 635 38.35 -57.30 8.95
C LYS A 635 38.05 -57.86 7.57
N ALA A 636 38.39 -59.13 7.36
CA ALA A 636 38.05 -59.90 6.15
C ALA A 636 38.42 -59.21 4.82
N GLY A 637 39.57 -58.52 4.75
CA GLY A 637 40.05 -57.84 3.53
C GLY A 637 39.38 -56.50 3.22
N LYS A 638 38.50 -56.00 4.11
CA LYS A 638 37.90 -54.66 4.04
C LYS A 638 38.47 -53.77 5.13
N VAL A 639 38.65 -52.49 4.80
CA VAL A 639 38.98 -51.44 5.76
C VAL A 639 37.66 -50.95 6.36
N GLU A 640 37.57 -51.02 7.68
CA GLU A 640 36.49 -50.45 8.48
C GLU A 640 37.09 -49.33 9.34
N ARG A 641 36.64 -48.10 9.16
CA ARG A 641 37.15 -46.94 9.87
C ARG A 641 36.03 -46.17 10.55
N GLU A 642 36.16 -45.97 11.84
CA GLU A 642 35.16 -45.35 12.69
C GLU A 642 35.67 -43.98 13.16
N ILE A 643 34.88 -42.94 12.90
CA ILE A 643 35.20 -41.56 13.26
C ILE A 643 34.07 -41.03 14.13
N THR A 644 34.40 -40.51 15.30
CA THR A 644 33.41 -39.97 16.25
C THR A 644 33.60 -38.49 16.46
N GLY A 645 32.49 -37.76 16.56
CA GLY A 645 32.44 -36.32 16.77
C GLY A 645 31.40 -35.93 17.81
N TRP A 646 31.67 -34.85 18.54
CA TRP A 646 30.79 -34.30 19.58
C TRP A 646 30.58 -32.80 19.39
N ALA A 647 29.35 -32.33 19.55
CA ALA A 647 28.98 -30.94 19.46
C ALA A 647 27.84 -30.63 20.45
N LYS A 648 27.71 -29.34 20.78
CA LYS A 648 26.63 -28.83 21.63
C LYS A 648 25.83 -27.76 20.90
N GLY A 649 24.50 -27.84 20.99
CA GLY A 649 23.60 -26.80 20.50
C GLY A 649 23.89 -25.47 21.19
N LYS A 650 24.13 -24.43 20.40
CA LYS A 650 24.48 -23.08 20.89
C LYS A 650 23.33 -22.43 21.65
N TYR A 651 22.08 -22.81 21.38
CA TYR A 651 20.88 -22.17 21.96
C TYR A 651 20.16 -23.07 22.95
N THR A 652 19.94 -24.34 22.62
CA THR A 652 19.31 -25.27 23.56
C THR A 652 20.27 -25.77 24.63
N GLY A 653 21.59 -25.68 24.38
CA GLY A 653 22.62 -26.28 25.23
C GLY A 653 22.62 -27.81 25.19
N LYS A 654 21.85 -28.42 24.29
CA LYS A 654 21.69 -29.87 24.20
C LYS A 654 22.83 -30.52 23.44
N ASN A 655 23.10 -31.76 23.80
CA ASN A 655 24.23 -32.51 23.26
C ASN A 655 23.88 -33.24 21.96
N LEU A 656 24.84 -33.27 21.03
CA LEU A 656 24.75 -33.98 19.75
C LEU A 656 26.07 -34.71 19.46
N GLY A 657 25.99 -36.02 19.28
CA GLY A 657 27.10 -36.88 18.89
C GLY A 657 26.88 -37.50 17.52
N ILE A 658 27.98 -37.76 16.82
CA ILE A 658 27.98 -38.49 15.56
C ILE A 658 29.06 -39.57 15.57
N GLN A 659 28.71 -40.73 15.01
CA GLN A 659 29.62 -41.81 14.68
C GLN A 659 29.50 -42.12 13.19
N VAL A 660 30.61 -42.04 12.46
CA VAL A 660 30.69 -42.36 11.03
C VAL A 660 31.57 -43.57 10.83
N THR A 661 30.97 -44.66 10.32
CA THR A 661 31.66 -45.90 10.01
C THR A 661 31.80 -46.04 8.49
N ILE A 662 33.05 -46.01 8.00
CA ILE A 662 33.41 -46.13 6.59
C ILE A 662 33.87 -47.56 6.34
N ILE A 663 33.24 -48.26 5.39
CA ILE A 663 33.54 -49.65 5.03
C ILE A 663 33.83 -49.73 3.53
N GLY A 664 34.97 -50.31 3.15
CA GLY A 664 35.24 -50.62 1.75
C GLY A 664 36.54 -51.37 1.51
N THR A 665 36.78 -51.76 0.26
CA THR A 665 38.02 -52.41 -0.14
C THR A 665 39.12 -51.35 -0.30
N PRO A 666 40.31 -51.52 0.30
CA PRO A 666 41.38 -50.53 0.16
C PRO A 666 41.80 -50.34 -1.30
N GLY A 667 41.74 -49.10 -1.78
CA GLY A 667 42.14 -48.71 -3.14
C GLY A 667 41.06 -48.85 -4.22
N GLU A 668 39.90 -49.46 -3.91
CA GLU A 668 38.76 -49.53 -4.83
C GLU A 668 37.72 -48.44 -4.51
N LYS A 669 37.02 -47.98 -5.54
CA LYS A 669 35.90 -47.06 -5.40
C LYS A 669 34.64 -47.82 -4.96
N GLY A 670 33.74 -47.17 -4.24
CA GLY A 670 32.51 -47.80 -3.73
C GLY A 670 32.54 -48.02 -2.21
N ALA A 671 32.90 -46.99 -1.44
CA ALA A 671 32.82 -47.04 0.01
C ALA A 671 31.37 -46.91 0.51
N VAL A 672 31.05 -47.63 1.59
CA VAL A 672 29.78 -47.50 2.30
C VAL A 672 30.04 -46.73 3.59
N CYS A 673 29.30 -45.65 3.80
CA CYS A 673 29.34 -44.86 5.02
C CYS A 673 28.05 -45.08 5.80
N LYS A 674 28.18 -45.62 7.00
CA LYS A 674 27.09 -45.65 7.99
C LYS A 674 27.27 -44.45 8.90
N LEU A 675 26.26 -43.60 8.99
CA LEU A 675 26.21 -42.47 9.91
C LEU A 675 25.23 -42.83 11.03
N GLU A 676 25.65 -42.69 12.26
CA GLU A 676 24.82 -42.83 13.45
C GLU A 676 24.89 -41.51 14.20
N MET A 677 23.73 -40.90 14.45
CA MET A 677 23.63 -39.70 15.28
C MET A 677 22.89 -39.99 16.55
N ILE A 678 23.39 -39.38 17.62
CA ILE A 678 22.84 -39.44 18.97
C ILE A 678 22.62 -38.02 19.46
N GLY A 679 21.51 -37.77 20.13
CA GLY A 679 21.23 -36.43 20.64
C GLY A 679 20.17 -36.44 21.72
N GLU A 680 20.18 -35.40 22.54
CA GLU A 680 19.15 -35.13 23.55
C GLU A 680 17.86 -34.53 22.96
N ASP A 681 17.86 -34.24 21.65
CA ASP A 681 16.74 -33.65 20.92
C ASP A 681 16.63 -34.26 19.53
N GLU A 682 15.50 -34.94 19.25
CA GLU A 682 15.21 -35.48 17.93
C GLU A 682 15.20 -34.40 16.84
N SER A 683 14.87 -33.15 17.18
CA SER A 683 14.86 -32.02 16.24
C SER A 683 16.27 -31.60 15.78
N MET A 684 17.33 -31.98 16.51
CA MET A 684 18.72 -31.75 16.12
C MET A 684 19.31 -32.93 15.32
N ILE A 685 18.84 -34.15 15.59
CA ILE A 685 19.39 -35.38 15.02
C ILE A 685 19.16 -35.44 13.51
N LEU A 686 17.91 -35.33 13.05
CA LEU A 686 17.57 -35.52 11.63
C LEU A 686 18.21 -34.47 10.69
N PRO A 687 18.19 -33.15 11.01
CA PRO A 687 18.78 -32.14 10.14
C PRO A 687 20.30 -32.24 10.04
N ALA A 688 20.97 -32.51 11.16
CA ALA A 688 22.42 -32.67 11.19
C ALA A 688 22.84 -33.96 10.44
N LEU A 689 22.04 -35.02 10.54
CA LEU A 689 22.27 -36.28 9.82
C LEU A 689 22.08 -36.09 8.31
N ASP A 690 21.03 -35.39 7.88
CA ASP A 690 20.75 -35.04 6.47
C ASP A 690 21.89 -34.18 5.89
N GLU A 691 22.37 -33.18 6.64
CA GLU A 691 23.45 -32.31 6.17
C GLU A 691 24.77 -33.07 5.98
N ILE A 692 25.21 -33.83 6.98
CA ILE A 692 26.48 -34.58 6.89
C ILE A 692 26.38 -35.65 5.81
N SER A 693 25.22 -36.32 5.69
CA SER A 693 24.94 -37.25 4.60
C SER A 693 25.07 -36.59 3.21
N LYS A 694 24.50 -35.39 3.03
CA LYS A 694 24.59 -34.65 1.77
C LYS A 694 26.03 -34.22 1.47
N ARG A 695 26.79 -33.74 2.48
CA ARG A 695 28.21 -33.40 2.32
C ARG A 695 29.05 -34.62 1.91
N LEU A 696 28.75 -35.80 2.44
CA LEU A 696 29.45 -37.03 2.09
C LEU A 696 29.08 -37.56 0.70
N SER A 697 27.81 -37.45 0.30
CA SER A 697 27.30 -38.00 -0.98
C SER A 697 27.47 -37.09 -2.19
N THR A 698 27.55 -35.76 -2.02
CA THR A 698 27.58 -34.80 -3.13
C THR A 698 28.95 -34.17 -3.36
N TRP A 699 29.15 -33.58 -4.54
CA TRP A 699 30.29 -32.74 -4.87
C TRP A 699 29.94 -31.28 -4.55
N LEU A 700 30.66 -30.70 -3.60
CA LEU A 700 30.44 -29.33 -3.13
C LEU A 700 31.63 -28.44 -3.49
N CYS A 701 31.39 -27.15 -3.74
CA CYS A 701 32.46 -26.18 -3.91
C CYS A 701 33.20 -25.95 -2.57
N PRO A 702 34.54 -26.03 -2.52
CA PRO A 702 35.31 -25.84 -1.29
C PRO A 702 35.31 -24.40 -0.75
N GLN A 703 34.83 -23.41 -1.52
CA GLN A 703 34.76 -22.01 -1.10
C GLN A 703 33.36 -21.56 -0.67
N CYS A 704 32.32 -21.88 -1.47
CA CYS A 704 30.95 -21.44 -1.19
C CYS A 704 30.00 -22.57 -0.76
N ASN A 705 30.49 -23.81 -0.69
CA ASN A 705 29.71 -24.99 -0.30
C ASN A 705 28.49 -25.29 -1.17
N ALA A 706 28.38 -24.66 -2.35
CA ALA A 706 27.30 -24.90 -3.30
C ALA A 706 27.45 -26.28 -3.98
N THR A 707 26.33 -26.96 -4.22
CA THR A 707 26.30 -28.22 -4.97
C THR A 707 26.73 -27.99 -6.42
N LEU A 708 27.77 -28.69 -6.86
CA LEU A 708 28.32 -28.52 -8.20
C LEU A 708 27.40 -29.19 -9.25
N PRO A 709 27.06 -28.50 -10.35
CA PRO A 709 26.34 -29.09 -11.48
C PRO A 709 27.06 -30.31 -12.04
N MET A 710 26.28 -31.28 -12.56
CA MET A 710 26.80 -32.57 -13.04
C MET A 710 27.89 -32.40 -14.12
N GLU A 711 27.82 -31.35 -14.94
CA GLU A 711 28.81 -31.03 -15.96
C GLU A 711 30.19 -30.68 -15.38
N ILE A 712 30.22 -29.93 -14.28
CA ILE A 712 31.47 -29.57 -13.57
C ILE A 712 32.01 -30.80 -12.83
N VAL A 713 31.12 -31.58 -12.23
CA VAL A 713 31.48 -32.84 -11.56
C VAL A 713 32.14 -33.82 -12.53
N GLN A 714 31.65 -33.93 -13.77
CA GLN A 714 32.27 -34.78 -14.79
C GLN A 714 33.68 -34.32 -15.17
N LYS A 715 33.92 -33.01 -15.27
CA LYS A 715 35.25 -32.45 -15.54
C LYS A 715 36.22 -32.65 -14.35
N LEU A 716 35.76 -32.42 -13.13
CA LEU A 716 36.54 -32.72 -11.91
C LEU A 716 36.86 -34.21 -11.78
N LYS A 717 35.95 -35.11 -12.18
CA LYS A 717 36.22 -36.57 -12.24
C LYS A 717 37.36 -36.93 -13.20
N LEU A 718 37.57 -36.12 -14.24
CA LEU A 718 38.67 -36.23 -15.20
C LEU A 718 39.95 -35.47 -14.78
N ALA A 719 39.98 -34.90 -13.56
CA ALA A 719 41.08 -34.08 -13.02
C ALA A 719 41.35 -32.79 -13.82
N GLU A 720 40.30 -32.18 -14.37
CA GLU A 720 40.36 -30.86 -15.01
C GLU A 720 39.96 -29.76 -14.02
N CYS A 721 40.73 -28.65 -13.97
CA CYS A 721 40.39 -27.48 -13.17
C CYS A 721 39.12 -26.80 -13.70
N CYS A 722 38.18 -26.49 -12.80
CA CYS A 722 36.89 -25.89 -13.16
C CYS A 722 36.56 -24.70 -12.26
N GLU A 723 35.91 -23.67 -12.81
CA GLU A 723 35.43 -22.55 -11.99
C GLU A 723 34.05 -22.86 -11.40
N CYS A 724 33.85 -22.45 -10.14
CA CYS A 724 32.56 -22.53 -9.48
C CYS A 724 31.58 -21.54 -10.13
N PRO A 725 30.40 -21.97 -10.59
CA PRO A 725 29.44 -21.10 -11.25
C PRO A 725 28.74 -20.15 -10.25
N PHE A 726 28.92 -20.39 -8.95
CA PHE A 726 28.29 -19.62 -7.88
C PHE A 726 29.22 -18.56 -7.27
N CYS A 727 30.50 -18.91 -7.03
CA CYS A 727 31.45 -17.98 -6.41
C CYS A 727 32.69 -17.66 -7.25
N GLY A 728 32.82 -18.22 -8.46
CA GLY A 728 33.95 -18.00 -9.35
C GLY A 728 35.28 -18.63 -8.89
N ALA A 729 35.30 -19.38 -7.79
CA ALA A 729 36.51 -20.03 -7.32
C ALA A 729 36.98 -21.14 -8.26
N VAL A 730 38.28 -21.19 -8.55
CA VAL A 730 38.90 -22.31 -9.29
C VAL A 730 38.97 -23.53 -8.37
N ILE A 731 38.34 -24.61 -8.80
CA ILE A 731 38.25 -25.90 -8.10
C ILE A 731 39.11 -26.90 -8.86
N ASP A 732 39.97 -27.59 -8.11
CA ASP A 732 40.73 -28.76 -8.53
C ASP A 732 40.38 -29.94 -7.60
N ARG A 733 40.67 -31.16 -8.02
CA ARG A 733 40.30 -32.40 -7.35
C ARG A 733 41.10 -32.70 -6.09
#